data_AF-C6LAU3-F1
#
_entry.id   AF-C6LAU3-F1
#
_cell.length_a   1.000
_cell.length_b   1.000
_cell.length_c   1.000
_cell.angle_alpha   90.00
_cell.angle_beta   90.00
_cell.angle_gamma   90.00
#
_symmetry.space_group_name_H-M   'P 1'
#
loop_
_entity.id
_entity.type
_entity.pdbx_description
1 polymer ?
#
loop_
_entity_poly.entity_id
_entity_poly.type
_entity_poly.pdbx_seq_one_letter_code
_entity_poly.pdbx_strand_id
1 'polypeptide(L)'
;MQNEVSTDSTWQDLNNNIIRGLLQKERKGEMVMKLNKVKLTAMAMSVMMAMSSMSAVTFAEENVTEAATETVTEATAEAQAEDAGTEGTVAANPPVEEKVYVGLRVTDVNKDTVVVVWNQNGKEITTSPLKQSVKVTPATCASLEKRTYTVEYAEGLSAATTVEVPGTILKDHQWGETYKDFLREPSCDENGIYREARKCAACQTVEYVSDEIEVEPAGHKVSSWTFIKYCVTGDKIGNQAVDAVNTKLVNGKPALIDPTQEGFYIELYEGKCTKCEKNVTKTERVRMEAEQVSRTEVMNTVNIDEAATARAFKVLSFDKVTADMLKADPNLIVFEDCLKAGSYQVYYYYQTNINNPRIETVTIGAPHHSEVKNVVFVNDADEDKCTVKGTTVINNTCNEDIRYYINTTCRNCDMDRNSDVMIAEPQGPHKIDQSVKKYMDTHITDGILDSYEDMMTWLSANNKSQYVSVETTATCTENGTTTVTLLCTTCKKPTDTVYTAKTDMFNHYSITRNAVVEQKESTCEEKGYIISADKCNLCGKELSNRVKKEVKRLAHTNEVGINDNGTSKGTKDVLDETTTVELIGEVLVDVNGETLNLNGQYIKPQDLVKMASGTLVVKVYNNCSTCGNNKQDITGDQIVQIKVASIKKETELKAGSITLDVTVEGIDAKNQRKIISKQFTADYFTNAVSYLDRKDTLKLNGLHLEDGKFNYYKDGVIDTTFKGLVDYNGSLFYVENGTVATDVNGAKLINNKWYFLAYGMVQTEYVGLTTYQGKAFYVQNGIIDVNVGGLVEFDGRKFAVASGRIIDEYSGLWQDPASEKWYYLVRGQVTDKTTLVLYDGAWFYVIDGRLASDFTGTVNYDGAKFNVVKGQVYGQA
;
A
#
# COMPACT_ATOMS: atom_id res chain seq x y z
N MET A 1 81.41 -55.52 0.28
CA MET A 1 81.65 -54.56 -0.82
C MET A 1 80.32 -54.29 -1.52
N GLN A 2 80.24 -53.21 -2.30
CA GLN A 2 79.02 -52.84 -3.04
C GLN A 2 78.73 -53.82 -4.19
N ASN A 3 77.47 -53.94 -4.61
CA ASN A 3 77.01 -53.28 -5.84
C ASN A 3 75.48 -53.34 -5.98
N GLU A 4 74.94 -52.40 -6.75
CA GLU A 4 73.52 -52.21 -7.05
C GLU A 4 73.15 -52.93 -8.38
N VAL A 5 71.86 -53.23 -8.59
CA VAL A 5 71.11 -52.97 -9.85
C VAL A 5 69.60 -52.84 -9.51
N SER A 6 68.93 -51.87 -10.14
CA SER A 6 67.51 -51.79 -10.59
C SER A 6 66.55 -52.97 -10.30
N THR A 7 65.22 -52.81 -10.11
CA THR A 7 64.31 -52.12 -11.06
C THR A 7 63.00 -51.50 -10.50
N ASP A 8 62.41 -50.67 -11.38
CA ASP A 8 60.99 -50.37 -11.62
C ASP A 8 60.15 -49.41 -10.74
N SER A 9 59.63 -48.41 -11.45
CA SER A 9 58.54 -47.49 -11.08
C SER A 9 57.15 -48.14 -11.20
N THR A 10 56.22 -47.78 -10.32
CA THR A 10 54.75 -47.86 -10.61
C THR A 10 53.86 -47.12 -9.59
N TRP A 11 54.36 -46.78 -8.39
CA TRP A 11 53.49 -46.34 -7.28
C TRP A 11 53.14 -44.83 -7.22
N GLN A 12 53.93 -43.93 -7.81
CA GLN A 12 53.66 -42.48 -7.70
C GLN A 12 52.61 -41.99 -8.72
N ASP A 13 52.62 -42.50 -9.95
CA ASP A 13 51.68 -42.08 -11.00
C ASP A 13 50.23 -42.53 -10.73
N LEU A 14 50.04 -43.65 -10.03
CA LEU A 14 48.71 -44.09 -9.61
C LEU A 14 48.08 -43.07 -8.64
N ASN A 15 48.86 -42.58 -7.68
CA ASN A 15 48.39 -41.63 -6.67
C ASN A 15 48.01 -40.27 -7.28
N ASN A 16 48.84 -39.76 -8.21
CA ASN A 16 48.59 -38.50 -8.91
C ASN A 16 47.33 -38.52 -9.78
N ASN A 17 46.98 -39.68 -10.37
CA ASN A 17 45.76 -39.82 -11.17
C ASN A 17 44.49 -39.95 -10.31
N ILE A 18 44.56 -40.62 -9.14
CA ILE A 18 43.44 -40.69 -8.19
C ILE A 18 43.09 -39.28 -7.65
N ILE A 19 44.10 -38.47 -7.30
CA ILE A 19 43.91 -37.09 -6.82
C ILE A 19 43.25 -36.21 -7.89
N ARG A 20 43.60 -36.37 -9.18
CA ARG A 20 42.94 -35.65 -10.28
C ARG A 20 41.52 -36.14 -10.56
N GLY A 21 41.24 -37.43 -10.40
CA GLY A 21 39.92 -38.02 -10.62
C GLY A 21 38.84 -37.52 -9.65
N LEU A 22 39.20 -37.21 -8.40
CA LEU A 22 38.26 -36.76 -7.37
C LEU A 22 37.87 -35.27 -7.47
N LEU A 23 38.66 -34.44 -8.16
CA LEU A 23 38.44 -33.00 -8.25
C LEU A 23 37.48 -32.55 -9.38
N GLN A 24 36.88 -33.48 -10.13
CA GLN A 24 36.06 -33.16 -11.32
C GLN A 24 34.54 -33.33 -11.16
N LYS A 25 34.02 -33.68 -9.98
CA LYS A 25 32.57 -33.76 -9.72
C LYS A 25 32.17 -33.16 -8.36
N GLU A 26 32.01 -31.83 -8.33
CA GLU A 26 30.84 -31.13 -7.75
C GLU A 26 30.99 -29.60 -7.95
N ARG A 27 30.70 -29.12 -9.17
CA ARG A 27 30.47 -27.69 -9.45
C ARG A 27 28.96 -27.41 -9.48
N LYS A 28 28.38 -27.03 -8.34
CA LYS A 28 27.19 -26.18 -8.22
C LYS A 28 27.26 -25.46 -6.87
N GLY A 29 26.89 -24.19 -6.84
CA GLY A 29 27.17 -23.33 -5.69
C GLY A 29 26.08 -23.33 -4.64
N GLU A 30 26.34 -23.93 -3.49
CA GLU A 30 25.67 -23.67 -2.21
C GLU A 30 26.68 -23.95 -1.07
N MET A 31 26.69 -23.13 -0.01
CA MET A 31 27.70 -23.23 1.05
C MET A 31 27.32 -24.28 2.11
N VAL A 32 27.20 -25.54 1.68
CA VAL A 32 26.87 -26.66 2.58
C VAL A 32 28.10 -27.09 3.39
N MET A 33 28.43 -26.35 4.44
CA MET A 33 29.27 -26.86 5.52
C MET A 33 28.55 -28.06 6.15
N LYS A 34 29.08 -29.28 5.93
CA LYS A 34 28.41 -30.53 6.27
C LYS A 34 28.35 -30.73 7.78
N LEU A 35 27.19 -30.41 8.37
CA LEU A 35 26.90 -30.62 9.78
C LEU A 35 26.99 -32.11 10.18
N ASN A 36 28.09 -32.55 10.79
CA ASN A 36 28.19 -33.95 11.25
C ASN A 36 29.07 -34.19 12.50
N LYS A 37 28.39 -34.39 13.64
CA LYS A 37 28.61 -35.50 14.59
C LYS A 37 30.05 -35.83 15.02
N VAL A 38 30.72 -34.90 15.71
CA VAL A 38 31.72 -35.27 16.74
C VAL A 38 31.52 -34.50 18.06
N LYS A 39 31.36 -33.17 18.02
CA LYS A 39 31.30 -32.36 19.27
C LYS A 39 29.98 -32.37 20.04
N LEU A 40 28.87 -32.88 19.48
CA LEU A 40 27.67 -33.16 20.29
C LEU A 40 27.89 -34.36 21.23
N THR A 41 28.77 -35.29 20.86
CA THR A 41 29.14 -36.46 21.67
C THR A 41 29.99 -36.08 22.89
N ALA A 42 30.45 -34.83 23.02
CA ALA A 42 31.07 -34.30 24.23
C ALA A 42 30.05 -33.84 25.29
N MET A 43 28.75 -33.75 24.95
CA MET A 43 27.67 -33.59 25.94
C MET A 43 27.30 -34.93 26.61
N ALA A 44 27.86 -36.06 26.15
CA ALA A 44 27.58 -37.39 26.68
C ALA A 44 28.38 -37.75 27.95
N MET A 45 28.49 -36.83 28.92
CA MET A 45 29.14 -37.14 30.21
C MET A 45 28.57 -36.45 31.47
N SER A 46 27.30 -36.06 31.46
CA SER A 46 26.53 -35.74 32.69
C SER A 46 25.59 -36.86 33.17
N VAL A 47 25.42 -37.92 32.36
CA VAL A 47 24.49 -39.06 32.61
C VAL A 47 24.89 -39.92 33.83
N MET A 48 26.07 -39.70 34.42
CA MET A 48 26.63 -40.56 35.48
C MET A 48 26.30 -40.13 36.93
N MET A 49 25.48 -39.08 37.16
CA MET A 49 25.10 -38.63 38.51
C MET A 49 23.61 -38.24 38.66
N ALA A 50 22.69 -38.91 37.96
CA ALA A 50 21.24 -38.64 38.09
C ALA A 50 20.32 -39.88 37.88
N MET A 51 20.73 -41.08 38.31
CA MET A 51 19.86 -42.28 38.28
C MET A 51 19.93 -43.09 39.59
N SER A 52 19.22 -42.63 40.64
CA SER A 52 19.06 -43.43 41.88
C SER A 52 17.90 -42.99 42.81
N SER A 53 16.65 -42.88 42.34
CA SER A 53 15.45 -42.97 43.20
C SER A 53 14.14 -43.18 42.40
N MET A 54 13.53 -44.35 42.54
CA MET A 54 12.17 -44.72 42.03
C MET A 54 11.13 -44.48 43.16
N SER A 55 9.79 -44.63 43.09
CA SER A 55 8.73 -44.98 42.08
C SER A 55 7.35 -44.79 42.78
N ALA A 56 6.16 -44.69 42.17
CA ALA A 56 5.69 -44.44 40.79
C ALA A 56 4.16 -44.07 40.87
N VAL A 57 3.24 -44.99 40.51
CA VAL A 57 1.78 -45.02 40.89
C VAL A 57 0.91 -43.85 40.35
N THR A 58 0.41 -43.90 39.10
CA THR A 58 -0.99 -44.26 38.65
C THR A 58 -2.10 -43.28 39.06
N PHE A 59 -3.22 -43.04 38.34
CA PHE A 59 -4.06 -43.84 37.41
C PHE A 59 -4.43 -43.02 36.13
N ALA A 60 -4.50 -43.61 34.92
CA ALA A 60 -5.69 -44.16 34.20
C ALA A 60 -6.62 -43.09 33.57
N GLU A 61 -6.78 -43.08 32.23
CA GLU A 61 -7.94 -43.60 31.44
C GLU A 61 -9.08 -42.56 31.27
N GLU A 62 -9.86 -42.48 30.18
CA GLU A 62 -10.09 -43.41 29.06
C GLU A 62 -10.47 -42.67 27.74
N ASN A 63 -10.25 -43.32 26.58
CA ASN A 63 -11.02 -43.35 25.30
C ASN A 63 -11.77 -42.09 24.74
N VAL A 64 -11.56 -41.64 23.48
CA VAL A 64 -11.98 -42.20 22.14
C VAL A 64 -13.50 -41.97 21.87
N THR A 65 -14.01 -41.50 20.71
CA THR A 65 -13.68 -41.77 19.28
C THR A 65 -13.91 -40.57 18.30
N GLU A 66 -13.30 -40.66 17.11
CA GLU A 66 -13.80 -40.44 15.72
C GLU A 66 -15.14 -39.71 15.42
N ALA A 67 -15.36 -39.04 14.28
CA ALA A 67 -14.49 -38.67 13.12
C ALA A 67 -15.18 -37.64 12.17
N ALA A 68 -14.44 -37.18 11.13
CA ALA A 68 -14.81 -36.95 9.70
C ALA A 68 -16.25 -36.47 9.31
N THR A 69 -16.47 -35.57 8.32
CA THR A 69 -15.61 -34.86 7.35
C THR A 69 -16.40 -33.71 6.68
N GLU A 70 -15.70 -32.78 6.01
CA GLU A 70 -16.00 -32.09 4.71
C GLU A 70 -17.47 -31.99 4.21
N THR A 71 -17.95 -30.89 3.59
CA THR A 71 -17.27 -29.91 2.71
C THR A 71 -18.10 -28.62 2.50
N VAL A 72 -17.43 -27.45 2.45
CA VAL A 72 -17.43 -26.40 1.38
C VAL A 72 -18.78 -25.85 0.83
N THR A 73 -19.10 -24.54 0.87
CA THR A 73 -18.43 -23.33 1.46
C THR A 73 -19.44 -22.31 2.11
N GLU A 74 -19.83 -21.07 1.70
CA GLU A 74 -19.49 -20.12 0.60
C GLU A 74 -19.98 -18.65 0.87
N ALA A 75 -19.54 -17.69 0.03
CA ALA A 75 -19.67 -16.21 0.04
C ALA A 75 -21.12 -15.59 -0.05
N THR A 76 -21.39 -14.26 0.08
CA THR A 76 -20.59 -12.99 -0.04
C THR A 76 -21.22 -11.78 0.74
N ALA A 77 -20.65 -10.56 0.63
CA ALA A 77 -21.02 -9.25 1.25
C ALA A 77 -22.28 -8.54 0.62
N GLU A 78 -22.74 -7.28 0.88
CA GLU A 78 -22.21 -6.00 1.48
C GLU A 78 -23.36 -4.96 1.90
N ALA A 79 -23.11 -3.64 2.13
CA ALA A 79 -23.76 -2.67 3.10
C ALA A 79 -24.84 -1.53 2.73
N GLN A 80 -25.45 -0.80 3.74
CA GLN A 80 -26.06 0.64 3.87
C GLN A 80 -27.43 1.16 3.18
N ALA A 81 -28.28 2.28 3.42
CA ALA A 81 -28.72 3.37 4.47
C ALA A 81 -29.89 4.54 4.06
N GLU A 82 -30.67 5.38 4.93
CA GLU A 82 -31.33 6.90 4.99
C GLU A 82 -32.84 7.64 4.44
N ASP A 83 -33.45 9.04 4.48
CA ASP A 83 -34.92 9.87 4.08
C ASP A 83 -35.51 11.59 4.11
N ALA A 84 -36.74 12.32 3.58
CA ALA A 84 -37.54 13.86 3.70
C ALA A 84 -38.90 14.62 2.79
N GLY A 85 -39.87 15.80 2.68
CA GLY A 85 -40.68 17.26 3.11
C GLY A 85 -41.81 18.37 2.22
N THR A 86 -42.79 19.47 2.58
CA THR A 86 -43.93 20.51 1.78
C THR A 86 -44.95 21.94 2.21
N GLU A 87 -45.71 23.01 1.44
CA GLU A 87 -46.92 24.22 1.74
C GLU A 87 -47.88 25.39 0.73
N GLY A 88 -48.82 26.55 1.02
CA GLY A 88 -49.84 27.67 0.18
C GLY A 88 -50.89 29.04 0.71
N THR A 89 -51.87 30.13 0.31
CA THR A 89 -52.87 31.10 -0.70
C THR A 89 -53.67 32.67 -0.32
N VAL A 90 -54.69 33.74 -0.71
CA VAL A 90 -55.95 34.53 -1.59
C VAL A 90 -56.45 36.25 -1.51
N ALA A 91 -57.48 37.30 -1.87
CA ALA A 91 -58.91 37.98 -2.52
C ALA A 91 -59.31 39.74 -2.73
N ALA A 92 -60.36 40.78 -3.06
CA ALA A 92 -61.89 41.46 -3.48
C ALA A 92 -62.24 43.12 -4.06
N ASN A 93 -63.28 44.19 -4.35
CA ASN A 93 -64.82 44.93 -4.39
C ASN A 93 -65.42 46.43 -5.21
N PRO A 94 -66.74 47.19 -5.23
CA PRO A 94 -67.55 48.43 -6.10
C PRO A 94 -68.62 49.76 -5.59
N PRO A 95 -69.71 50.72 -6.06
CA PRO A 95 -70.56 51.72 -7.17
C PRO A 95 -71.52 53.23 -6.85
N VAL A 96 -72.53 54.23 -7.37
CA VAL A 96 -73.50 55.11 -8.51
C VAL A 96 -74.52 56.56 -8.27
N GLU A 97 -75.35 57.45 -9.17
CA GLU A 97 -76.67 58.52 -8.95
C GLU A 97 -77.63 59.88 -9.67
N GLU A 98 -78.33 60.95 -10.47
CA GLU A 98 -79.31 62.35 -10.33
C GLU A 98 -80.62 63.07 -11.30
N LYS A 99 -81.38 64.36 -11.24
CA LYS A 99 -82.60 65.15 -12.14
C LYS A 99 -83.62 66.56 -11.84
N VAL A 100 -84.51 67.37 -12.73
CA VAL A 100 -85.45 68.78 -12.58
C VAL A 100 -86.88 69.50 -13.35
N TYR A 101 -87.20 70.86 -13.88
CA TYR A 101 -88.48 71.74 -14.58
C TYR A 101 -88.55 72.95 -15.88
N VAL A 102 -89.63 73.53 -16.73
CA VAL A 102 -90.14 74.42 -18.13
C VAL A 102 -90.25 74.40 -19.92
N GLY A 103 -89.63 73.70 -21.02
CA GLY A 103 -89.66 73.56 -22.63
C GLY A 103 -89.33 72.17 -23.52
N LEU A 104 -88.35 71.76 -24.49
CA LEU A 104 -88.09 70.31 -25.11
C LEU A 104 -86.60 69.75 -25.32
N ARG A 105 -86.18 68.57 -24.76
CA ARG A 105 -84.83 67.90 -24.93
C ARG A 105 -84.85 66.43 -24.49
N VAL A 106 -84.20 65.56 -25.26
CA VAL A 106 -83.93 64.18 -24.83
C VAL A 106 -82.79 64.19 -23.82
N THR A 107 -83.06 63.83 -22.56
CA THR A 107 -82.07 63.78 -21.47
C THR A 107 -81.33 62.44 -21.42
N ASP A 108 -81.98 61.35 -21.79
CA ASP A 108 -81.33 60.07 -22.07
C ASP A 108 -82.09 59.37 -23.21
N VAL A 109 -81.42 59.20 -24.35
CA VAL A 109 -81.99 58.57 -25.55
C VAL A 109 -82.09 57.05 -25.43
N ASN A 110 -81.24 56.42 -24.62
CA ASN A 110 -81.28 54.97 -24.43
C ASN A 110 -82.45 54.57 -23.52
N LYS A 111 -82.68 55.35 -22.46
CA LYS A 111 -83.83 55.22 -21.55
C LYS A 111 -85.11 55.91 -22.03
N ASP A 112 -85.13 56.36 -23.28
CA ASP A 112 -86.25 57.11 -23.89
C ASP A 112 -86.77 58.29 -23.05
N THR A 113 -85.92 58.87 -22.21
CA THR A 113 -86.31 59.93 -21.28
C THR A 113 -86.18 61.27 -21.99
N VAL A 114 -87.26 61.67 -22.68
CA VAL A 114 -87.45 63.06 -23.11
C VAL A 114 -88.11 63.83 -21.99
N VAL A 115 -87.37 64.80 -21.48
CA VAL A 115 -87.97 65.88 -20.72
C VAL A 115 -88.46 66.88 -21.74
N VAL A 116 -89.63 67.41 -21.46
CA VAL A 116 -89.95 68.75 -21.86
C VAL A 116 -88.75 69.52 -21.20
N VAL A 117 -87.87 70.25 -21.94
CA VAL A 117 -86.61 70.92 -21.44
C VAL A 117 -86.71 72.40 -21.18
N TRP A 118 -86.45 72.75 -19.94
CA TRP A 118 -87.49 73.39 -19.18
C TRP A 118 -86.81 74.60 -18.42
N ASN A 119 -87.48 75.59 -17.80
CA ASN A 119 -86.85 76.88 -17.40
C ASN A 119 -87.62 77.59 -16.27
N GLN A 120 -87.10 78.64 -15.66
CA GLN A 120 -87.87 79.56 -14.81
C GLN A 120 -86.98 80.72 -14.37
N ASN A 121 -87.51 81.96 -14.39
CA ASN A 121 -86.80 83.12 -13.84
C ASN A 121 -85.35 83.28 -14.37
N GLY A 122 -85.09 82.83 -15.61
CA GLY A 122 -83.78 82.85 -16.26
C GLY A 122 -82.92 81.57 -16.12
N LYS A 123 -83.27 80.61 -15.25
CA LYS A 123 -82.53 79.34 -15.12
C LYS A 123 -83.20 78.23 -15.92
N GLU A 124 -82.44 77.48 -16.71
CA GLU A 124 -82.95 76.27 -17.39
C GLU A 124 -83.04 75.08 -16.40
N ILE A 125 -84.23 74.49 -16.26
CA ILE A 125 -84.56 73.29 -15.48
C ILE A 125 -85.20 72.20 -16.47
N THR A 126 -85.81 71.04 -16.12
CA THR A 126 -86.48 70.02 -17.03
C THR A 126 -87.72 69.15 -16.51
N THR A 127 -89.06 69.33 -16.78
CA THR A 127 -90.10 68.31 -16.34
C THR A 127 -90.50 67.28 -17.40
N SER A 128 -91.17 66.20 -16.95
CA SER A 128 -91.86 65.19 -17.75
C SER A 128 -93.04 65.73 -18.60
N PRO A 129 -93.34 65.10 -19.76
CA PRO A 129 -94.51 65.38 -20.59
C PRO A 129 -95.81 64.80 -20.03
N LEU A 130 -96.94 65.26 -20.57
CA LEU A 130 -98.27 64.71 -20.25
C LEU A 130 -98.52 63.37 -20.93
N LYS A 131 -98.08 63.21 -22.18
CA LYS A 131 -98.03 61.92 -22.91
C LYS A 131 -96.77 61.85 -23.77
N GLN A 132 -96.27 60.65 -24.01
CA GLN A 132 -95.11 60.38 -24.85
C GLN A 132 -95.33 59.17 -25.77
N SER A 133 -94.76 59.24 -26.96
CA SER A 133 -94.56 58.13 -27.88
C SER A 133 -93.16 58.19 -28.48
N VAL A 134 -92.59 57.04 -28.87
CA VAL A 134 -91.24 56.92 -29.44
C VAL A 134 -91.28 56.02 -30.67
N LYS A 135 -90.57 56.41 -31.73
CA LYS A 135 -90.31 55.57 -32.91
C LYS A 135 -88.82 55.37 -33.09
N VAL A 136 -88.39 54.11 -33.06
CA VAL A 136 -86.99 53.69 -33.30
C VAL A 136 -86.77 53.41 -34.78
N THR A 137 -85.63 53.85 -35.31
CA THR A 137 -85.13 53.55 -36.66
C THR A 137 -83.74 52.90 -36.52
N PRO A 138 -83.60 51.57 -36.72
CA PRO A 138 -82.36 50.84 -36.40
C PRO A 138 -81.11 51.29 -37.16
N ALA A 139 -79.94 51.04 -36.58
CA ALA A 139 -78.65 51.28 -37.20
C ALA A 139 -78.42 50.41 -38.46
N THR A 140 -77.67 50.98 -39.42
CA THR A 140 -77.25 50.35 -40.69
C THR A 140 -75.72 50.28 -40.78
N CYS A 141 -75.16 49.91 -41.94
CA CYS A 141 -73.72 50.01 -42.19
C CYS A 141 -73.22 51.45 -42.48
N ALA A 142 -74.12 52.44 -42.54
CA ALA A 142 -73.78 53.83 -42.86
C ALA A 142 -74.49 54.89 -41.98
N SER A 143 -75.32 54.49 -41.02
CA SER A 143 -76.05 55.40 -40.13
C SER A 143 -76.36 54.77 -38.76
N LEU A 144 -76.19 55.55 -37.70
CA LEU A 144 -76.57 55.19 -36.33
C LEU A 144 -78.09 54.95 -36.19
N GLU A 145 -78.51 54.30 -35.10
CA GLU A 145 -79.93 54.25 -34.72
C GLU A 145 -80.44 55.66 -34.45
N LYS A 146 -81.69 55.95 -34.84
CA LYS A 146 -82.34 57.24 -34.57
C LYS A 146 -83.67 57.02 -33.88
N ARG A 147 -83.95 57.80 -32.84
CA ARG A 147 -85.21 57.77 -32.09
C ARG A 147 -85.94 59.10 -32.23
N THR A 148 -87.17 59.03 -32.71
CA THR A 148 -88.09 60.16 -32.80
C THR A 148 -89.07 60.11 -31.64
N TYR A 149 -89.02 61.13 -30.79
CA TYR A 149 -89.89 61.33 -29.65
C TYR A 149 -91.01 62.29 -30.07
N THR A 150 -92.26 61.92 -29.85
CA THR A 150 -93.41 62.79 -30.04
C THR A 150 -94.19 62.84 -28.73
N VAL A 151 -94.31 64.04 -28.15
CA VAL A 151 -94.89 64.25 -26.82
C VAL A 151 -95.96 65.31 -26.81
N GLU A 152 -96.96 65.12 -25.95
CA GLU A 152 -97.96 66.13 -25.59
C GLU A 152 -97.49 66.85 -24.31
N TYR A 153 -97.35 68.17 -24.38
CA TYR A 153 -96.76 68.98 -23.30
C TYR A 153 -97.75 69.95 -22.65
N ALA A 154 -98.85 70.24 -23.33
CA ALA A 154 -100.08 70.81 -22.79
C ALA A 154 -101.26 70.15 -23.54
N GLU A 155 -102.47 70.24 -23.00
CA GLU A 155 -103.65 69.56 -23.60
C GLU A 155 -103.86 69.99 -25.06
N GLY A 156 -103.81 69.02 -25.99
CA GLY A 156 -103.91 69.27 -27.42
C GLY A 156 -102.65 69.87 -28.10
N LEU A 157 -101.61 70.22 -27.35
CA LEU A 157 -100.34 70.74 -27.87
C LEU A 157 -99.24 69.68 -27.79
N SER A 158 -98.74 69.28 -28.96
CA SER A 158 -97.65 68.31 -29.10
C SER A 158 -96.45 68.87 -29.85
N ALA A 159 -95.28 68.32 -29.57
CA ALA A 159 -94.02 68.60 -30.22
C ALA A 159 -93.26 67.30 -30.46
N ALA A 160 -92.38 67.28 -31.46
CA ALA A 160 -91.53 66.14 -31.75
C ALA A 160 -90.06 66.55 -31.91
N THR A 161 -89.16 65.64 -31.56
CA THR A 161 -87.71 65.78 -31.79
C THR A 161 -87.09 64.43 -32.15
N THR A 162 -86.07 64.43 -33.00
CA THR A 162 -85.34 63.22 -33.40
C THR A 162 -83.88 63.38 -33.03
N VAL A 163 -83.33 62.36 -32.38
CA VAL A 163 -81.91 62.27 -32.02
C VAL A 163 -81.35 60.94 -32.50
N GLU A 164 -80.06 60.94 -32.86
CA GLU A 164 -79.31 59.71 -33.04
C GLU A 164 -78.96 59.12 -31.67
N VAL A 165 -78.77 57.81 -31.58
CA VAL A 165 -78.39 57.10 -30.35
C VAL A 165 -76.86 56.98 -30.31
N PRO A 166 -76.13 57.83 -29.56
CA PRO A 166 -74.68 57.85 -29.59
C PRO A 166 -74.14 56.55 -29.01
N GLY A 167 -73.22 55.91 -29.72
CA GLY A 167 -72.67 54.61 -29.33
C GLY A 167 -73.46 53.40 -29.81
N THR A 168 -74.50 53.55 -30.66
CA THR A 168 -75.00 52.40 -31.42
C THR A 168 -73.96 51.93 -32.43
N ILE A 169 -73.80 50.61 -32.53
CA ILE A 169 -72.82 49.98 -33.42
C ILE A 169 -73.40 49.96 -34.84
N LEU A 170 -72.66 50.51 -35.81
CA LEU A 170 -72.97 50.35 -37.23
C LEU A 170 -72.82 48.87 -37.61
N LYS A 171 -73.75 48.34 -38.41
CA LYS A 171 -73.71 46.93 -38.83
C LYS A 171 -72.67 46.70 -39.91
N ASP A 172 -72.02 45.53 -39.91
CA ASP A 172 -70.96 45.22 -40.87
C ASP A 172 -71.45 45.19 -42.33
N HIS A 173 -70.57 45.54 -43.26
CA HIS A 173 -70.84 45.46 -44.70
C HIS A 173 -71.10 44.01 -45.13
N GLN A 174 -72.19 43.82 -45.87
CA GLN A 174 -72.65 42.51 -46.33
C GLN A 174 -72.05 42.20 -47.71
N TRP A 175 -70.78 41.81 -47.73
CA TRP A 175 -70.05 41.46 -48.96
C TRP A 175 -70.61 40.20 -49.62
N GLY A 176 -70.89 40.27 -50.92
CA GLY A 176 -71.21 39.12 -51.76
C GLY A 176 -69.96 38.32 -52.17
N GLU A 177 -70.16 37.36 -53.07
CA GLU A 177 -69.09 36.50 -53.56
C GLU A 177 -67.99 37.28 -54.31
N THR A 178 -66.76 36.77 -54.20
CA THR A 178 -65.58 37.30 -54.90
C THR A 178 -65.54 36.77 -56.33
N TYR A 179 -65.35 37.64 -57.31
CA TYR A 179 -65.18 37.31 -58.72
C TYR A 179 -63.83 37.80 -59.27
N LYS A 180 -63.45 37.26 -60.43
CA LYS A 180 -62.19 37.59 -61.12
C LYS A 180 -62.44 38.67 -62.17
N ASP A 181 -61.71 39.79 -62.05
CA ASP A 181 -61.76 40.95 -62.94
C ASP A 181 -60.48 40.95 -63.79
N PHE A 182 -60.57 40.56 -65.07
CA PHE A 182 -59.41 40.28 -65.92
C PHE A 182 -58.88 41.54 -66.62
N LEU A 183 -57.57 41.81 -66.49
CA LEU A 183 -56.85 42.87 -67.18
C LEU A 183 -56.21 42.36 -68.48
N ARG A 184 -55.81 41.08 -68.56
CA ARG A 184 -55.28 40.41 -69.76
C ARG A 184 -55.65 38.93 -69.78
N GLU A 185 -56.06 38.41 -70.93
CA GLU A 185 -56.32 36.98 -71.16
C GLU A 185 -55.03 36.22 -71.57
N PRO A 186 -54.80 34.96 -71.14
CA PRO A 186 -53.61 34.18 -71.49
C PRO A 186 -53.63 33.63 -72.93
N SER A 187 -52.47 33.59 -73.58
CA SER A 187 -52.27 33.03 -74.92
C SER A 187 -51.83 31.57 -74.86
N CYS A 188 -51.35 30.96 -75.96
CA CYS A 188 -50.70 29.63 -75.87
C CYS A 188 -49.31 29.68 -75.25
N ASP A 189 -48.61 30.80 -75.47
CA ASP A 189 -47.16 30.95 -75.21
C ASP A 189 -46.88 32.15 -74.26
N GLU A 190 -47.91 32.91 -73.81
CA GLU A 190 -47.82 34.10 -72.95
C GLU A 190 -48.95 34.16 -71.88
N ASN A 191 -48.67 34.86 -70.76
CA ASN A 191 -49.51 34.93 -69.56
C ASN A 191 -50.70 35.92 -69.62
N GLY A 192 -51.76 35.67 -68.86
CA GLY A 192 -52.84 36.61 -68.54
C GLY A 192 -52.68 37.28 -67.15
N ILE A 193 -53.50 38.27 -66.80
CA ILE A 193 -53.46 38.99 -65.50
C ILE A 193 -54.89 39.33 -65.07
N TYR A 194 -55.22 39.18 -63.77
CA TYR A 194 -56.53 39.53 -63.20
C TYR A 194 -56.44 40.00 -61.73
N ARG A 195 -57.52 40.55 -61.17
CA ARG A 195 -57.68 40.85 -59.72
C ARG A 195 -58.93 40.18 -59.15
N GLU A 196 -58.97 39.91 -57.85
CA GLU A 196 -60.14 39.38 -57.16
C GLU A 196 -60.90 40.49 -56.42
N ALA A 197 -62.21 40.59 -56.69
CA ALA A 197 -63.06 41.68 -56.22
C ALA A 197 -64.42 41.17 -55.73
N ARG A 198 -64.97 41.78 -54.67
CA ARG A 198 -66.32 41.52 -54.16
C ARG A 198 -67.10 42.81 -53.94
N LYS A 199 -68.43 42.73 -53.90
CA LYS A 199 -69.31 43.92 -53.78
C LYS A 199 -70.27 43.78 -52.60
N CYS A 200 -70.45 44.83 -51.83
CA CYS A 200 -71.40 44.84 -50.71
C CYS A 200 -72.83 44.87 -51.25
N ALA A 201 -73.63 43.83 -51.00
CA ALA A 201 -74.99 43.72 -51.51
C ALA A 201 -75.89 44.90 -51.06
N ALA A 202 -75.64 45.43 -49.85
CA ALA A 202 -76.44 46.50 -49.25
C ALA A 202 -76.11 47.91 -49.75
N CYS A 203 -74.84 48.21 -50.03
CA CYS A 203 -74.39 49.58 -50.40
C CYS A 203 -73.59 49.68 -51.70
N GLN A 204 -73.40 48.57 -52.42
CA GLN A 204 -72.76 48.45 -53.73
C GLN A 204 -71.29 48.92 -53.84
N THR A 205 -70.67 49.30 -52.72
CA THR A 205 -69.22 49.46 -52.61
C THR A 205 -68.50 48.22 -53.12
N VAL A 206 -67.38 48.41 -53.83
CA VAL A 206 -66.50 47.34 -54.32
C VAL A 206 -65.26 47.28 -53.44
N GLU A 207 -64.85 46.07 -53.04
CA GLU A 207 -63.60 45.80 -52.36
C GLU A 207 -62.77 44.87 -53.26
N TYR A 208 -61.60 45.34 -53.70
CA TYR A 208 -60.58 44.49 -54.30
C TYR A 208 -59.84 43.80 -53.16
N VAL A 209 -59.92 42.47 -53.11
CA VAL A 209 -59.35 41.64 -52.04
C VAL A 209 -58.03 40.99 -52.44
N SER A 210 -57.57 41.22 -53.68
CA SER A 210 -56.21 40.91 -54.13
C SER A 210 -55.61 42.06 -54.95
N ASP A 211 -54.27 42.07 -55.00
CA ASP A 211 -53.50 42.73 -56.06
C ASP A 211 -53.63 41.98 -57.40
N GLU A 212 -52.82 42.35 -58.39
CA GLU A 212 -52.79 41.69 -59.69
C GLU A 212 -52.12 40.31 -59.62
N ILE A 213 -52.87 39.29 -60.06
CA ILE A 213 -52.48 37.89 -60.13
C ILE A 213 -52.22 37.55 -61.60
N GLU A 214 -50.98 37.22 -61.93
CA GLU A 214 -50.60 36.71 -63.25
C GLU A 214 -50.99 35.22 -63.38
N VAL A 215 -51.41 34.80 -64.58
CA VAL A 215 -51.89 33.46 -64.91
C VAL A 215 -51.10 32.91 -66.09
N GLU A 216 -50.57 31.70 -65.95
CA GLU A 216 -49.75 31.03 -66.96
C GLU A 216 -50.47 30.78 -68.31
N PRO A 217 -49.72 30.48 -69.39
CA PRO A 217 -50.29 30.34 -70.72
C PRO A 217 -51.21 29.11 -70.83
N ALA A 218 -52.23 29.20 -71.69
CA ALA A 218 -53.21 28.14 -71.96
C ALA A 218 -52.63 26.89 -72.67
N GLY A 219 -51.35 26.92 -73.05
CA GLY A 219 -50.56 25.79 -73.53
C GLY A 219 -50.93 25.24 -74.91
N HIS A 220 -50.28 24.13 -75.28
CA HIS A 220 -50.55 23.38 -76.51
C HIS A 220 -51.47 22.18 -76.22
N LYS A 221 -52.66 22.19 -76.83
CA LYS A 221 -53.65 21.10 -76.71
C LYS A 221 -53.65 20.26 -77.99
N VAL A 222 -53.68 18.94 -77.87
CA VAL A 222 -53.55 17.98 -78.99
C VAL A 222 -54.75 17.03 -78.97
N SER A 223 -55.38 16.81 -80.12
CA SER A 223 -56.59 15.96 -80.24
C SER A 223 -56.31 14.46 -80.32
N SER A 224 -55.13 14.06 -80.78
CA SER A 224 -54.75 12.67 -81.04
C SER A 224 -53.24 12.51 -81.06
N TRP A 225 -52.76 11.41 -80.49
CA TRP A 225 -51.34 11.06 -80.39
C TRP A 225 -51.05 9.76 -81.14
N THR A 226 -49.93 9.70 -81.86
CA THR A 226 -49.46 8.53 -82.61
C THR A 226 -48.19 7.98 -81.96
N PHE A 227 -48.15 6.68 -81.66
CA PHE A 227 -46.97 6.00 -81.11
C PHE A 227 -45.86 5.90 -82.15
N ILE A 228 -44.62 6.18 -81.74
CA ILE A 228 -43.43 6.11 -82.59
C ILE A 228 -42.57 4.89 -82.24
N LYS A 229 -42.10 4.79 -80.99
CA LYS A 229 -41.20 3.72 -80.54
C LYS A 229 -41.14 3.58 -79.02
N TYR A 230 -40.72 2.40 -78.58
CA TYR A 230 -40.13 2.20 -77.26
C TYR A 230 -38.72 2.81 -77.21
N CYS A 231 -38.34 3.35 -76.06
CA CYS A 231 -36.99 3.81 -75.73
C CYS A 231 -36.56 3.17 -74.40
N VAL A 232 -35.36 2.62 -74.35
CA VAL A 232 -34.83 1.83 -73.22
C VAL A 232 -33.57 2.47 -72.62
N THR A 233 -32.94 1.85 -71.63
CA THR A 233 -31.80 2.45 -70.91
C THR A 233 -30.67 2.84 -71.85
N GLY A 234 -30.38 4.15 -71.92
CA GLY A 234 -29.35 4.75 -72.78
C GLY A 234 -29.87 5.48 -74.03
N ASP A 235 -31.16 5.33 -74.38
CA ASP A 235 -31.76 6.05 -75.51
C ASP A 235 -31.84 7.58 -75.29
N LYS A 236 -32.01 8.31 -76.40
CA LYS A 236 -32.23 9.76 -76.40
C LYS A 236 -33.44 10.17 -77.25
N ILE A 237 -34.03 11.29 -76.89
CA ILE A 237 -35.08 11.99 -77.64
C ILE A 237 -34.60 13.45 -77.81
N GLY A 238 -34.30 13.84 -79.06
CA GLY A 238 -33.44 15.00 -79.30
C GLY A 238 -32.08 14.81 -78.63
N ASN A 239 -31.60 15.83 -77.92
CA ASN A 239 -30.33 15.77 -77.18
C ASN A 239 -30.46 15.19 -75.75
N GLN A 240 -31.67 15.01 -75.24
CA GLN A 240 -31.94 14.61 -73.86
C GLN A 240 -32.05 13.08 -73.74
N ALA A 241 -31.47 12.51 -72.68
CA ALA A 241 -31.59 11.09 -72.39
C ALA A 241 -32.98 10.75 -71.83
N VAL A 242 -33.48 9.55 -72.13
CA VAL A 242 -34.76 9.07 -71.62
C VAL A 242 -34.63 8.50 -70.21
N ASP A 243 -35.65 8.70 -69.37
CA ASP A 243 -35.74 8.08 -68.03
C ASP A 243 -36.23 6.63 -68.12
N ALA A 244 -35.38 5.79 -68.74
CA ALA A 244 -35.54 4.34 -68.81
C ALA A 244 -34.38 3.68 -68.04
N VAL A 245 -34.71 2.78 -67.11
CA VAL A 245 -33.77 2.20 -66.14
C VAL A 245 -33.89 0.68 -66.15
N ASN A 246 -32.77 -0.04 -66.10
CA ASN A 246 -32.71 -1.50 -66.10
C ASN A 246 -33.48 -2.17 -67.27
N THR A 247 -33.63 -1.51 -68.42
CA THR A 247 -34.32 -2.07 -69.60
C THR A 247 -33.47 -2.08 -70.85
N LYS A 248 -33.63 -3.12 -71.67
CA LYS A 248 -33.05 -3.30 -73.00
C LYS A 248 -34.14 -3.78 -73.97
N LEU A 249 -33.95 -3.59 -75.28
CA LEU A 249 -34.83 -4.21 -76.27
C LEU A 249 -34.37 -5.63 -76.58
N VAL A 250 -35.26 -6.60 -76.45
CA VAL A 250 -35.08 -7.99 -76.89
C VAL A 250 -36.19 -8.31 -77.88
N ASN A 251 -35.81 -8.71 -79.11
CA ASN A 251 -36.75 -8.99 -80.21
C ASN A 251 -37.78 -7.87 -80.46
N GLY A 252 -37.35 -6.60 -80.31
CA GLY A 252 -38.19 -5.41 -80.53
C GLY A 252 -39.14 -5.05 -79.39
N LYS A 253 -39.10 -5.75 -78.25
CA LYS A 253 -39.89 -5.42 -77.04
C LYS A 253 -38.97 -5.10 -75.85
N PRO A 254 -39.40 -4.25 -74.90
CA PRO A 254 -38.68 -4.04 -73.64
C PRO A 254 -38.56 -5.34 -72.82
N ALA A 255 -37.39 -5.52 -72.20
CA ALA A 255 -37.08 -6.59 -71.25
C ALA A 255 -36.05 -6.09 -70.22
N LEU A 256 -36.00 -6.70 -69.04
CA LEU A 256 -35.06 -6.31 -67.98
C LEU A 256 -33.59 -6.62 -68.35
N ILE A 257 -32.65 -5.83 -67.82
CA ILE A 257 -31.21 -6.08 -67.93
C ILE A 257 -30.79 -7.08 -66.83
N ASP A 258 -31.03 -6.74 -65.57
CA ASP A 258 -31.04 -7.64 -64.41
C ASP A 258 -32.50 -7.98 -64.05
N PRO A 259 -32.95 -9.24 -64.14
CA PRO A 259 -34.34 -9.63 -63.84
C PRO A 259 -34.69 -9.56 -62.35
N THR A 260 -33.71 -9.41 -61.44
CA THR A 260 -33.97 -9.34 -59.99
C THR A 260 -34.26 -7.93 -59.50
N GLN A 261 -34.22 -6.93 -60.38
CA GLN A 261 -34.58 -5.55 -60.07
C GLN A 261 -35.68 -5.09 -61.03
N GLU A 262 -36.53 -4.18 -60.56
CA GLU A 262 -37.53 -3.55 -61.41
C GLU A 262 -36.85 -2.74 -62.53
N GLY A 263 -37.61 -2.44 -63.58
CA GLY A 263 -37.15 -1.63 -64.70
C GLY A 263 -38.24 -0.72 -65.25
N PHE A 264 -37.82 0.28 -66.01
CA PHE A 264 -38.70 1.23 -66.68
C PHE A 264 -38.26 1.45 -68.12
N TYR A 265 -39.22 1.62 -69.02
CA TYR A 265 -39.00 2.07 -70.40
C TYR A 265 -39.92 3.25 -70.73
N ILE A 266 -39.57 3.98 -71.79
CA ILE A 266 -40.35 5.12 -72.27
C ILE A 266 -41.06 4.76 -73.59
N GLU A 267 -42.33 5.12 -73.69
CA GLU A 267 -43.09 5.14 -74.95
C GLU A 267 -43.12 6.56 -75.50
N LEU A 268 -42.69 6.76 -76.75
CA LEU A 268 -42.67 8.07 -77.41
C LEU A 268 -43.84 8.21 -78.40
N TYR A 269 -44.53 9.35 -78.31
CA TYR A 269 -45.66 9.75 -79.14
C TYR A 269 -45.45 11.12 -79.79
N GLU A 270 -46.10 11.36 -80.94
CA GLU A 270 -46.23 12.69 -81.56
C GLU A 270 -47.68 13.06 -81.87
N GLY A 271 -47.94 14.36 -82.00
CA GLY A 271 -49.23 14.92 -82.38
C GLY A 271 -49.12 16.40 -82.78
N LYS A 272 -50.24 17.00 -83.19
CA LYS A 272 -50.32 18.42 -83.59
C LYS A 272 -51.21 19.24 -82.65
N CYS A 273 -50.78 20.45 -82.35
CA CYS A 273 -51.55 21.38 -81.53
C CYS A 273 -52.80 21.89 -82.27
N THR A 274 -53.99 21.73 -81.69
CA THR A 274 -55.28 22.10 -82.31
C THR A 274 -55.55 23.61 -82.35
N LYS A 275 -54.72 24.42 -81.67
CA LYS A 275 -54.85 25.90 -81.62
C LYS A 275 -53.75 26.64 -82.40
N CYS A 276 -52.63 25.98 -82.75
CA CYS A 276 -51.52 26.61 -83.49
C CYS A 276 -50.75 25.70 -84.46
N GLU A 277 -51.23 24.49 -84.72
CA GLU A 277 -50.72 23.48 -85.68
C GLU A 277 -49.27 22.99 -85.53
N LYS A 278 -48.48 23.57 -84.60
CA LYS A 278 -47.13 23.10 -84.25
C LYS A 278 -47.15 21.60 -83.89
N ASN A 279 -46.16 20.85 -84.39
CA ASN A 279 -45.91 19.49 -83.92
C ASN A 279 -45.42 19.53 -82.46
N VAL A 280 -45.84 18.55 -81.66
CA VAL A 280 -45.41 18.34 -80.28
C VAL A 280 -45.26 16.84 -80.01
N THR A 281 -44.33 16.49 -79.12
CA THR A 281 -44.03 15.12 -78.70
C THR A 281 -44.37 14.91 -77.23
N LYS A 282 -44.81 13.70 -76.89
CA LYS A 282 -45.11 13.26 -75.52
C LYS A 282 -44.38 11.95 -75.23
N THR A 283 -43.93 11.79 -73.99
CA THR A 283 -43.39 10.53 -73.47
C THR A 283 -44.26 9.99 -72.34
N GLU A 284 -44.45 8.66 -72.29
CA GLU A 284 -45.03 7.95 -71.15
C GLU A 284 -44.01 6.96 -70.57
N ARG A 285 -44.05 6.70 -69.26
CA ARG A 285 -43.07 5.85 -68.54
C ARG A 285 -43.76 4.63 -67.98
N VAL A 286 -43.30 3.44 -68.37
CA VAL A 286 -43.94 2.15 -68.07
C VAL A 286 -43.00 1.28 -67.22
N ARG A 287 -43.54 0.62 -66.18
CA ARG A 287 -42.82 -0.23 -65.22
C ARG A 287 -42.76 -1.69 -65.68
N MET A 288 -41.74 -2.42 -65.23
CA MET A 288 -41.56 -3.86 -65.37
C MET A 288 -41.14 -4.45 -64.00
N GLU A 289 -41.86 -5.49 -63.55
CA GLU A 289 -41.66 -6.15 -62.24
C GLU A 289 -40.55 -7.21 -62.28
N ALA A 290 -39.98 -7.55 -61.11
CA ALA A 290 -38.83 -8.45 -60.97
C ALA A 290 -39.17 -9.93 -60.67
N GLU A 291 -38.27 -10.85 -61.03
CA GLU A 291 -38.37 -12.29 -60.77
C GLU A 291 -38.05 -12.68 -59.31
N GLN A 292 -38.66 -13.77 -58.83
CA GLN A 292 -38.59 -14.21 -57.43
C GLN A 292 -37.51 -15.28 -57.17
N VAL A 293 -36.75 -15.11 -56.08
CA VAL A 293 -35.79 -16.10 -55.56
C VAL A 293 -36.54 -17.29 -54.95
N SER A 294 -36.01 -18.49 -55.14
CA SER A 294 -36.54 -19.75 -54.59
C SER A 294 -35.79 -20.25 -53.36
N ARG A 295 -34.44 -20.17 -53.36
CA ARG A 295 -33.58 -20.45 -52.19
C ARG A 295 -32.17 -19.89 -52.39
N THR A 296 -31.41 -19.82 -51.30
CA THR A 296 -29.99 -19.43 -51.29
C THR A 296 -29.13 -20.49 -50.60
N GLU A 297 -27.89 -20.66 -51.06
CA GLU A 297 -26.89 -21.57 -50.50
C GLU A 297 -25.53 -20.85 -50.39
N VAL A 298 -24.73 -21.17 -49.38
CA VAL A 298 -23.37 -20.61 -49.18
C VAL A 298 -22.35 -21.71 -49.40
N MET A 299 -21.35 -21.46 -50.23
CA MET A 299 -20.31 -22.43 -50.62
C MET A 299 -18.97 -21.73 -50.91
N ASN A 300 -17.94 -22.52 -51.20
CA ASN A 300 -16.62 -22.06 -51.69
C ASN A 300 -16.00 -20.98 -50.80
N THR A 301 -15.86 -21.31 -49.52
CA THR A 301 -15.14 -20.49 -48.54
C THR A 301 -13.64 -20.47 -48.86
N VAL A 302 -12.97 -19.37 -48.49
CA VAL A 302 -11.51 -19.22 -48.54
C VAL A 302 -11.08 -18.47 -47.29
N ASN A 303 -10.13 -19.04 -46.54
CA ASN A 303 -9.59 -18.47 -45.30
C ASN A 303 -10.64 -18.25 -44.19
N ILE A 304 -11.69 -19.07 -44.14
CA ILE A 304 -12.75 -19.04 -43.12
C ILE A 304 -12.78 -20.41 -42.43
N ASP A 305 -12.63 -20.45 -41.10
CA ASP A 305 -12.88 -21.65 -40.31
C ASP A 305 -14.40 -21.84 -40.23
N GLU A 306 -14.92 -22.70 -41.10
CA GLU A 306 -16.34 -23.07 -41.17
C GLU A 306 -16.86 -23.65 -39.85
N ALA A 307 -16.03 -24.41 -39.13
CA ALA A 307 -16.42 -25.06 -37.88
C ALA A 307 -16.44 -24.09 -36.70
N ALA A 308 -15.51 -23.13 -36.62
CA ALA A 308 -15.56 -22.04 -35.63
C ALA A 308 -16.66 -21.03 -35.96
N THR A 309 -16.86 -20.68 -37.23
CA THR A 309 -17.94 -19.77 -37.65
C THR A 309 -19.31 -20.37 -37.34
N ALA A 310 -19.55 -21.65 -37.62
CA ALA A 310 -20.80 -22.33 -37.22
C ALA A 310 -21.03 -22.27 -35.70
N ARG A 311 -19.98 -22.49 -34.89
CA ARG A 311 -20.03 -22.37 -33.42
C ARG A 311 -20.32 -20.94 -32.95
N ALA A 312 -19.73 -19.92 -33.59
CA ALA A 312 -19.95 -18.51 -33.27
C ALA A 312 -21.41 -18.09 -33.54
N PHE A 313 -21.97 -18.52 -34.67
CA PHE A 313 -23.40 -18.39 -35.00
C PHE A 313 -24.33 -19.36 -34.24
N LYS A 314 -23.78 -20.22 -33.37
CA LYS A 314 -24.51 -21.19 -32.53
C LYS A 314 -25.37 -22.18 -33.32
N VAL A 315 -24.95 -22.53 -34.53
CA VAL A 315 -25.57 -23.58 -35.36
C VAL A 315 -24.72 -24.85 -35.37
N LEU A 316 -25.35 -25.98 -35.71
CA LEU A 316 -24.72 -27.32 -35.61
C LEU A 316 -23.55 -27.53 -36.60
N SER A 317 -23.58 -26.86 -37.74
CA SER A 317 -22.66 -27.05 -38.86
C SER A 317 -22.78 -25.89 -39.87
N PHE A 318 -21.75 -25.69 -40.71
CA PHE A 318 -21.68 -24.50 -41.58
C PHE A 318 -22.74 -24.49 -42.70
N ASP A 319 -23.23 -25.64 -43.13
CA ASP A 319 -24.39 -25.80 -44.04
C ASP A 319 -25.75 -25.37 -43.42
N LYS A 320 -25.72 -24.82 -42.20
CA LYS A 320 -26.85 -24.16 -41.53
C LYS A 320 -26.63 -22.65 -41.33
N VAL A 321 -25.46 -22.12 -41.70
CA VAL A 321 -25.18 -20.68 -41.73
C VAL A 321 -25.71 -20.11 -43.05
N THR A 322 -26.68 -19.21 -43.00
CA THR A 322 -27.24 -18.60 -44.22
C THR A 322 -26.45 -17.37 -44.66
N ALA A 323 -26.62 -16.98 -45.93
CA ALA A 323 -26.03 -15.75 -46.45
C ALA A 323 -26.48 -14.50 -45.66
N ASP A 324 -27.70 -14.51 -45.13
CA ASP A 324 -28.25 -13.39 -44.35
C ASP A 324 -27.62 -13.31 -42.95
N MET A 325 -27.28 -14.45 -42.33
CA MET A 325 -26.54 -14.49 -41.07
C MET A 325 -25.12 -13.90 -41.23
N LEU A 326 -24.41 -14.31 -42.30
CA LEU A 326 -23.07 -13.79 -42.61
C LEU A 326 -23.07 -12.30 -42.99
N LYS A 327 -24.17 -11.80 -43.56
CA LYS A 327 -24.35 -10.37 -43.91
C LYS A 327 -24.83 -9.53 -42.72
N ALA A 328 -25.50 -10.12 -41.73
CA ALA A 328 -25.95 -9.43 -40.51
C ALA A 328 -24.81 -9.22 -39.51
N ASP A 329 -24.08 -10.28 -39.15
CA ASP A 329 -23.04 -10.26 -38.13
C ASP A 329 -21.67 -10.71 -38.69
N PRO A 330 -21.05 -9.96 -39.62
CA PRO A 330 -19.78 -10.34 -40.24
C PRO A 330 -18.61 -10.48 -39.23
N ASN A 331 -18.74 -9.91 -38.03
CA ASN A 331 -17.77 -10.04 -36.94
C ASN A 331 -17.77 -11.43 -36.26
N LEU A 332 -18.80 -12.28 -36.51
CA LEU A 332 -18.84 -13.67 -36.03
C LEU A 332 -18.20 -14.66 -37.02
N ILE A 333 -17.67 -14.16 -38.15
CA ILE A 333 -16.98 -14.97 -39.15
C ILE A 333 -15.52 -15.14 -38.69
N VAL A 334 -15.11 -16.39 -38.50
CA VAL A 334 -13.79 -16.74 -37.97
C VAL A 334 -12.86 -17.09 -39.14
N PHE A 335 -11.69 -16.45 -39.19
CA PHE A 335 -10.70 -16.65 -40.26
C PHE A 335 -9.62 -17.65 -39.85
N GLU A 336 -9.12 -18.43 -40.80
CA GLU A 336 -7.99 -19.35 -40.57
C GLU A 336 -6.66 -18.59 -40.37
N ASP A 337 -6.42 -17.58 -41.20
CA ASP A 337 -5.38 -16.56 -41.03
C ASP A 337 -6.03 -15.18 -40.91
N CYS A 338 -6.08 -14.66 -39.68
CA CYS A 338 -6.69 -13.37 -39.36
C CYS A 338 -5.98 -12.15 -40.00
N LEU A 339 -4.79 -12.30 -40.62
CA LEU A 339 -4.12 -11.25 -41.41
C LEU A 339 -4.50 -11.22 -42.90
N LYS A 340 -5.22 -12.23 -43.42
CA LYS A 340 -5.69 -12.26 -44.81
C LYS A 340 -7.20 -11.98 -44.91
N ALA A 341 -7.60 -11.36 -46.01
CA ALA A 341 -9.02 -11.28 -46.36
C ALA A 341 -9.55 -12.70 -46.64
N GLY A 342 -10.72 -13.02 -46.11
CA GLY A 342 -11.46 -14.24 -46.43
C GLY A 342 -12.61 -13.96 -47.40
N SER A 343 -13.14 -15.01 -48.02
CA SER A 343 -14.30 -14.89 -48.91
C SER A 343 -15.20 -16.11 -48.87
N TYR A 344 -16.44 -15.93 -49.33
CA TYR A 344 -17.43 -16.99 -49.54
C TYR A 344 -18.28 -16.66 -50.77
N GLN A 345 -18.97 -17.66 -51.32
CA GLN A 345 -19.87 -17.49 -52.46
C GLN A 345 -21.32 -17.79 -52.08
N VAL A 346 -22.23 -16.91 -52.50
CA VAL A 346 -23.68 -17.08 -52.32
C VAL A 346 -24.31 -17.45 -53.65
N TYR A 347 -25.01 -18.57 -53.67
CA TYR A 347 -25.71 -19.13 -54.82
C TYR A 347 -27.21 -18.81 -54.72
N TYR A 348 -27.72 -17.99 -55.64
CA TYR A 348 -29.12 -17.56 -55.71
C TYR A 348 -29.88 -18.37 -56.78
N TYR A 349 -30.81 -19.21 -56.35
CA TYR A 349 -31.63 -20.07 -57.21
C TYR A 349 -33.01 -19.42 -57.46
N TYR A 350 -33.42 -19.23 -58.72
CA TYR A 350 -34.69 -18.59 -59.10
C TYR A 350 -35.76 -19.60 -59.49
N GLN A 351 -37.04 -19.30 -59.23
CA GLN A 351 -38.15 -20.23 -59.48
C GLN A 351 -38.28 -20.63 -60.96
N THR A 352 -37.96 -19.72 -61.87
CA THR A 352 -38.03 -19.90 -63.34
C THR A 352 -36.78 -20.55 -63.94
N ASN A 353 -35.67 -20.62 -63.21
CA ASN A 353 -34.39 -21.14 -63.72
C ASN A 353 -33.51 -21.76 -62.61
N ILE A 354 -33.99 -22.83 -61.99
CA ILE A 354 -33.31 -23.51 -60.87
C ILE A 354 -31.94 -24.10 -61.27
N ASN A 355 -31.71 -24.39 -62.56
CA ASN A 355 -30.51 -25.08 -63.01
C ASN A 355 -29.31 -24.16 -63.30
N ASN A 356 -29.46 -22.83 -63.20
CA ASN A 356 -28.37 -21.88 -63.43
C ASN A 356 -28.43 -20.72 -62.42
N PRO A 357 -27.97 -20.93 -61.17
CA PRO A 357 -28.03 -19.91 -60.12
C PRO A 357 -27.11 -18.72 -60.41
N ARG A 358 -27.51 -17.53 -59.95
CA ARG A 358 -26.61 -16.36 -59.90
C ARG A 358 -25.64 -16.55 -58.73
N ILE A 359 -24.35 -16.40 -58.99
CA ILE A 359 -23.31 -16.51 -57.96
C ILE A 359 -22.82 -15.10 -57.60
N GLU A 360 -22.84 -14.75 -56.33
CA GLU A 360 -22.19 -13.58 -55.76
C GLU A 360 -20.97 -14.03 -54.95
N THR A 361 -19.80 -13.39 -55.15
CA THR A 361 -18.63 -13.63 -54.28
C THR A 361 -18.52 -12.46 -53.29
N VAL A 362 -18.56 -12.77 -52.00
CA VAL A 362 -18.41 -11.79 -50.92
C VAL A 362 -17.01 -11.92 -50.34
N THR A 363 -16.25 -10.83 -50.31
CA THR A 363 -14.92 -10.76 -49.69
C THR A 363 -14.99 -9.89 -48.45
N ILE A 364 -14.45 -10.39 -47.34
CA ILE A 364 -14.39 -9.71 -46.04
C ILE A 364 -12.94 -9.27 -45.83
N GLY A 365 -12.73 -8.00 -45.49
CA GLY A 365 -11.39 -7.49 -45.18
C GLY A 365 -10.80 -8.16 -43.94
N ALA A 366 -9.47 -8.29 -43.88
CA ALA A 366 -8.78 -8.82 -42.71
C ALA A 366 -9.12 -7.98 -41.46
N PRO A 367 -9.57 -8.57 -40.34
CA PRO A 367 -10.11 -7.84 -39.17
C PRO A 367 -9.08 -7.06 -38.33
N HIS A 368 -7.88 -6.78 -38.86
CA HIS A 368 -6.78 -6.17 -38.13
C HIS A 368 -6.59 -4.70 -38.51
N HIS A 369 -6.91 -3.81 -37.58
CA HIS A 369 -6.53 -2.39 -37.63
C HIS A 369 -5.70 -1.98 -36.38
N SER A 370 -5.26 -2.96 -35.57
CA SER A 370 -4.56 -2.74 -34.29
C SER A 370 -3.55 -3.85 -34.01
N GLU A 371 -2.35 -3.68 -34.54
CA GLU A 371 -1.17 -4.50 -34.20
C GLU A 371 -0.46 -3.93 -32.96
N VAL A 372 0.24 -4.77 -32.21
CA VAL A 372 1.31 -4.35 -31.28
C VAL A 372 2.63 -4.84 -31.87
N LYS A 373 3.67 -3.99 -31.84
CA LYS A 373 5.00 -4.32 -32.37
C LYS A 373 6.05 -4.11 -31.29
N ASN A 374 6.54 -5.23 -30.77
CA ASN A 374 7.53 -5.32 -29.71
C ASN A 374 8.89 -5.67 -30.32
N VAL A 375 9.96 -5.05 -29.84
CA VAL A 375 11.31 -5.59 -30.05
C VAL A 375 11.50 -6.73 -29.06
N VAL A 376 12.00 -7.86 -29.53
CA VAL A 376 12.39 -8.98 -28.68
C VAL A 376 13.83 -9.36 -29.04
N PHE A 377 14.70 -9.41 -28.04
CA PHE A 377 16.10 -9.80 -28.20
C PHE A 377 16.21 -11.32 -28.29
N VAL A 378 17.21 -11.82 -29.02
CA VAL A 378 17.47 -13.28 -29.14
C VAL A 378 18.08 -13.85 -27.83
N ASN A 379 18.51 -12.98 -26.93
CA ASN A 379 19.07 -13.27 -25.62
C ASN A 379 18.72 -12.09 -24.70
N ASP A 380 18.03 -12.34 -23.60
CA ASP A 380 17.50 -11.32 -22.68
C ASP A 380 18.60 -10.37 -22.16
N ALA A 381 19.81 -10.92 -21.93
CA ALA A 381 20.97 -10.15 -21.46
C ALA A 381 21.56 -9.17 -22.49
N ASP A 382 21.03 -9.10 -23.71
CA ASP A 382 21.39 -8.10 -24.73
C ASP A 382 20.43 -6.89 -24.77
N GLU A 383 19.30 -6.93 -24.05
CA GLU A 383 18.36 -5.80 -23.94
C GLU A 383 18.98 -4.62 -23.18
N ASP A 384 19.58 -4.87 -22.01
CA ASP A 384 20.33 -3.89 -21.20
C ASP A 384 21.48 -3.20 -21.96
N LYS A 385 21.95 -3.82 -23.05
CA LYS A 385 23.02 -3.30 -23.91
C LYS A 385 22.51 -2.38 -25.02
N CYS A 386 21.19 -2.17 -25.12
CA CYS A 386 20.54 -1.46 -26.22
C CYS A 386 19.73 -0.24 -25.78
N THR A 387 19.20 0.48 -26.76
CA THR A 387 18.14 1.47 -26.55
C THR A 387 17.12 1.34 -27.66
N VAL A 388 15.91 0.91 -27.30
CA VAL A 388 14.80 0.71 -28.21
C VAL A 388 14.01 2.01 -28.37
N LYS A 389 13.67 2.36 -29.62
CA LYS A 389 12.79 3.50 -29.98
C LYS A 389 11.78 3.05 -31.02
N GLY A 390 10.57 2.69 -30.57
CA GLY A 390 9.60 1.97 -31.39
C GLY A 390 10.20 0.62 -31.81
N THR A 391 10.28 0.36 -33.12
CA THR A 391 10.92 -0.84 -33.69
C THR A 391 12.41 -0.65 -34.02
N THR A 392 13.01 0.51 -33.72
CA THR A 392 14.44 0.78 -33.96
C THR A 392 15.28 0.39 -32.74
N VAL A 393 16.31 -0.43 -32.94
CA VAL A 393 17.25 -0.86 -31.90
C VAL A 393 18.59 -0.16 -32.09
N ILE A 394 19.04 0.57 -31.07
CA ILE A 394 20.38 1.16 -31.00
C ILE A 394 21.25 0.28 -30.11
N ASN A 395 22.23 -0.40 -30.68
CA ASN A 395 23.25 -1.15 -29.92
C ASN A 395 24.22 -0.15 -29.27
N ASN A 396 24.39 -0.21 -27.95
CA ASN A 396 25.28 0.69 -27.19
C ASN A 396 26.66 0.07 -26.88
N THR A 397 26.94 -1.15 -27.36
CA THR A 397 28.26 -1.78 -27.24
C THR A 397 29.24 -1.24 -28.29
N CYS A 398 30.53 -1.59 -28.15
CA CYS A 398 31.59 -1.20 -29.08
C CYS A 398 32.07 -2.35 -29.99
N ASN A 399 31.68 -3.59 -29.69
CA ASN A 399 32.32 -4.79 -30.24
C ASN A 399 31.46 -6.06 -30.21
N GLU A 400 30.17 -5.97 -29.87
CA GLU A 400 29.25 -7.11 -29.81
C GLU A 400 28.07 -6.87 -30.77
N ASP A 401 27.87 -7.75 -31.76
CA ASP A 401 26.67 -7.72 -32.60
C ASP A 401 25.45 -8.17 -31.79
N ILE A 402 24.40 -7.36 -31.73
CA ILE A 402 23.18 -7.70 -30.99
C ILE A 402 22.08 -8.13 -31.95
N ARG A 403 21.48 -9.29 -31.65
CA ARG A 403 20.43 -9.91 -32.47
C ARG A 403 19.07 -9.72 -31.84
N TYR A 404 18.11 -9.26 -32.64
CA TYR A 404 16.73 -9.03 -32.23
C TYR A 404 15.78 -9.39 -33.36
N TYR A 405 14.49 -9.48 -33.07
CA TYR A 405 13.42 -9.54 -34.05
C TYR A 405 12.27 -8.63 -33.59
N ILE A 406 11.40 -8.26 -34.53
CA ILE A 406 10.16 -7.55 -34.23
C ILE A 406 9.07 -8.61 -34.08
N ASN A 407 8.65 -8.85 -32.85
CA ASN A 407 7.43 -9.59 -32.56
C ASN A 407 6.22 -8.69 -32.85
N THR A 408 5.26 -9.21 -33.61
CA THR A 408 4.00 -8.54 -33.95
C THR A 408 2.84 -9.36 -33.42
N THR A 409 2.18 -8.88 -32.37
CA THR A 409 1.00 -9.50 -31.76
C THR A 409 -0.26 -8.85 -32.31
N CYS A 410 -1.27 -9.64 -32.66
CA CYS A 410 -2.60 -9.13 -32.96
C CYS A 410 -3.47 -9.04 -31.70
N ARG A 411 -4.05 -7.87 -31.40
CA ARG A 411 -4.95 -7.68 -30.24
C ARG A 411 -6.30 -8.40 -30.34
N ASN A 412 -6.69 -8.90 -31.52
CA ASN A 412 -8.00 -9.50 -31.77
C ASN A 412 -7.98 -11.05 -31.83
N CYS A 413 -6.88 -11.66 -32.27
CA CYS A 413 -6.72 -13.12 -32.33
C CYS A 413 -5.56 -13.65 -31.45
N ASP A 414 -4.86 -12.77 -30.72
CA ASP A 414 -3.72 -13.07 -29.80
C ASP A 414 -2.61 -13.95 -30.42
N MET A 415 -2.51 -13.92 -31.75
CA MET A 415 -1.48 -14.63 -32.50
C MET A 415 -0.25 -13.74 -32.71
N ASP A 416 0.90 -14.30 -32.35
CA ASP A 416 2.22 -13.71 -32.51
C ASP A 416 2.87 -14.08 -33.85
N ARG A 417 3.56 -13.11 -34.45
CA ARG A 417 4.50 -13.37 -35.54
C ARG A 417 5.80 -12.60 -35.37
N ASN A 418 6.92 -13.32 -35.44
CA ASN A 418 8.26 -12.73 -35.42
C ASN A 418 8.70 -12.35 -36.84
N SER A 419 9.47 -11.27 -36.97
CA SER A 419 10.26 -10.97 -38.17
C SER A 419 11.43 -11.95 -38.33
N ASP A 420 12.12 -11.88 -39.47
CA ASP A 420 13.48 -12.40 -39.56
C ASP A 420 14.39 -11.75 -38.51
N VAL A 421 15.46 -12.46 -38.12
CA VAL A 421 16.42 -11.97 -37.13
C VAL A 421 17.26 -10.84 -37.72
N MET A 422 17.15 -9.66 -37.12
CA MET A 422 17.88 -8.46 -37.45
C MET A 422 19.15 -8.35 -36.59
N ILE A 423 20.15 -7.62 -37.09
CA ILE A 423 21.39 -7.31 -36.36
C ILE A 423 21.47 -5.80 -36.15
N ALA A 424 21.68 -5.39 -34.91
CA ALA A 424 22.09 -4.03 -34.58
C ALA A 424 23.63 -4.01 -34.44
N GLU A 425 24.31 -3.35 -35.38
CA GLU A 425 25.78 -3.26 -35.43
C GLU A 425 26.35 -2.42 -34.26
N PRO A 426 27.53 -2.77 -33.72
CA PRO A 426 28.15 -2.05 -32.60
C PRO A 426 28.73 -0.69 -32.99
N GLN A 427 28.92 0.19 -32.00
CA GLN A 427 29.36 1.60 -32.16
C GLN A 427 30.83 1.81 -32.58
N GLY A 428 31.51 0.74 -33.02
CA GLY A 428 32.93 0.72 -33.33
C GLY A 428 33.84 0.86 -32.09
N PRO A 429 35.17 0.98 -32.30
CA PRO A 429 36.18 0.86 -31.24
C PRO A 429 35.97 1.82 -30.08
N HIS A 430 36.45 1.41 -28.90
CA HIS A 430 36.31 2.18 -27.66
C HIS A 430 36.87 3.60 -27.80
N LYS A 431 36.03 4.58 -27.43
CA LYS A 431 36.35 6.01 -27.46
C LYS A 431 36.66 6.46 -26.04
N ILE A 432 37.81 7.09 -25.80
CA ILE A 432 38.19 7.66 -24.50
C ILE A 432 37.89 9.16 -24.44
N ASP A 433 37.60 9.67 -23.24
CA ASP A 433 37.43 11.11 -23.04
C ASP A 433 38.81 11.81 -23.12
N GLN A 434 38.99 12.62 -24.15
CA GLN A 434 40.26 13.30 -24.43
C GLN A 434 40.59 14.40 -23.39
N SER A 435 39.60 14.95 -22.68
CA SER A 435 39.84 15.89 -21.58
C SER A 435 40.38 15.19 -20.34
N VAL A 436 39.86 13.98 -20.04
CA VAL A 436 40.41 13.11 -18.99
C VAL A 436 41.82 12.65 -19.36
N LYS A 437 42.03 12.17 -20.60
CA LYS A 437 43.37 11.76 -21.05
C LYS A 437 44.39 12.90 -20.88
N LYS A 438 44.05 14.10 -21.37
CA LYS A 438 44.90 15.29 -21.24
C LYS A 438 45.17 15.65 -19.77
N TYR A 439 44.20 15.51 -18.88
CA TYR A 439 44.41 15.78 -17.45
C TYR A 439 45.47 14.82 -16.87
N MET A 440 45.34 13.52 -17.14
CA MET A 440 46.31 12.52 -16.67
C MET A 440 47.69 12.71 -17.30
N ASP A 441 47.76 13.02 -18.61
CA ASP A 441 49.01 13.39 -19.31
C ASP A 441 49.69 14.64 -18.75
N THR A 442 48.99 15.46 -17.95
CA THR A 442 49.51 16.72 -17.38
C THR A 442 49.90 16.60 -15.91
N HIS A 443 49.16 15.80 -15.11
CA HIS A 443 49.34 15.70 -13.65
C HIS A 443 49.95 14.36 -13.20
N ILE A 444 50.41 13.53 -14.14
CA ILE A 444 51.23 12.35 -13.89
C ILE A 444 52.56 12.53 -14.61
N THR A 445 53.53 13.11 -13.90
CA THR A 445 54.89 13.38 -14.43
C THR A 445 55.89 12.38 -13.84
N ASP A 446 56.77 11.82 -14.66
CA ASP A 446 57.79 10.82 -14.29
C ASP A 446 57.27 9.62 -13.44
N GLY A 447 55.98 9.28 -13.59
CA GLY A 447 55.33 8.22 -12.83
C GLY A 447 54.98 8.59 -11.39
N ILE A 448 54.79 9.88 -11.10
CA ILE A 448 54.29 10.44 -9.82
C ILE A 448 53.01 11.21 -10.12
N LEU A 449 51.98 11.04 -9.28
CA LEU A 449 50.72 11.79 -9.35
C LEU A 449 50.83 13.05 -8.47
N ASP A 450 50.68 14.23 -9.07
CA ASP A 450 50.89 15.52 -8.38
C ASP A 450 50.02 15.67 -7.13
N SER A 451 48.76 15.26 -7.20
CA SER A 451 47.81 15.25 -6.08
C SER A 451 46.62 14.34 -6.39
N TYR A 452 46.37 13.36 -5.51
CA TYR A 452 45.20 12.48 -5.59
C TYR A 452 43.89 13.23 -5.31
N GLU A 453 43.92 14.19 -4.39
CA GLU A 453 42.74 14.97 -4.00
C GLU A 453 42.32 15.95 -5.10
N ASP A 454 43.26 16.64 -5.75
CA ASP A 454 42.96 17.52 -6.88
C ASP A 454 42.48 16.72 -8.10
N MET A 455 43.04 15.54 -8.35
CA MET A 455 42.55 14.63 -9.39
C MET A 455 41.09 14.22 -9.14
N MET A 456 40.76 13.72 -7.94
CA MET A 456 39.40 13.28 -7.61
C MET A 456 38.41 14.45 -7.55
N THR A 457 38.86 15.62 -7.11
CA THR A 457 38.08 16.88 -7.10
C THR A 457 37.80 17.34 -8.53
N TRP A 458 38.81 17.37 -9.41
CA TRP A 458 38.67 17.76 -10.81
C TRP A 458 37.76 16.79 -11.57
N LEU A 459 37.94 15.47 -11.39
CA LEU A 459 37.09 14.44 -11.97
C LEU A 459 35.62 14.64 -11.57
N SER A 460 35.35 14.95 -10.29
CA SER A 460 34.00 15.16 -9.78
C SER A 460 33.40 16.47 -10.28
N ALA A 461 34.14 17.59 -10.18
CA ALA A 461 33.68 18.92 -10.60
C ALA A 461 33.39 19.02 -12.11
N ASN A 462 34.08 18.24 -12.94
CA ASN A 462 33.87 18.20 -14.40
C ASN A 462 32.94 17.05 -14.85
N ASN A 463 32.29 16.34 -13.91
CA ASN A 463 31.43 15.17 -14.15
C ASN A 463 32.12 14.07 -15.00
N LYS A 464 33.41 13.81 -14.70
CA LYS A 464 34.28 12.88 -15.42
C LYS A 464 34.54 11.56 -14.71
N SER A 465 34.19 11.42 -13.43
CA SER A 465 34.39 10.18 -12.65
C SER A 465 33.77 8.94 -13.34
N GLN A 466 32.69 9.12 -14.10
CA GLN A 466 32.04 8.10 -14.95
C GLN A 466 32.84 7.64 -16.21
N TYR A 467 34.07 8.12 -16.39
CA TYR A 467 34.97 7.78 -17.50
C TYR A 467 36.32 7.24 -17.03
N VAL A 468 36.48 6.95 -15.74
CA VAL A 468 37.69 6.34 -15.15
C VAL A 468 37.32 5.27 -14.12
N SER A 469 38.16 4.23 -14.02
CA SER A 469 38.32 3.49 -12.77
C SER A 469 39.58 4.00 -12.08
N VAL A 470 39.50 4.25 -10.77
CA VAL A 470 40.62 4.73 -9.95
C VAL A 470 40.82 3.75 -8.79
N GLU A 471 41.97 3.09 -8.78
CA GLU A 471 42.40 2.19 -7.72
C GLU A 471 43.65 2.77 -7.06
N THR A 472 43.76 2.71 -5.73
CA THR A 472 44.94 3.26 -5.03
C THR A 472 45.32 2.43 -3.82
N THR A 473 46.62 2.31 -3.57
CA THR A 473 47.19 1.64 -2.39
C THR A 473 47.78 2.63 -1.38
N ALA A 474 47.66 3.94 -1.61
CA ALA A 474 48.08 4.94 -0.63
C ALA A 474 47.10 4.95 0.57
N THR A 475 47.60 5.26 1.76
CA THR A 475 46.82 5.29 3.01
C THR A 475 47.11 6.58 3.78
N CYS A 476 46.50 6.80 4.95
CA CYS A 476 46.84 7.95 5.81
C CYS A 476 48.16 7.82 6.59
N THR A 477 48.93 6.76 6.34
CA THR A 477 50.20 6.45 7.04
C THR A 477 51.31 5.96 6.12
N GLU A 478 50.99 5.50 4.92
CA GLU A 478 51.94 4.90 3.97
C GLU A 478 51.68 5.43 2.56
N ASN A 479 52.77 5.77 1.85
CA ASN A 479 52.73 6.08 0.42
C ASN A 479 52.40 4.81 -0.39
N GLY A 480 51.76 4.99 -1.54
CA GLY A 480 51.34 3.88 -2.39
C GLY A 480 51.41 4.19 -3.88
N THR A 481 50.60 3.47 -4.64
CA THR A 481 50.45 3.62 -6.09
C THR A 481 48.99 3.83 -6.43
N THR A 482 48.68 4.79 -7.30
CA THR A 482 47.36 4.97 -7.91
C THR A 482 47.40 4.50 -9.37
N THR A 483 46.42 3.71 -9.75
CA THR A 483 46.16 3.26 -11.12
C THR A 483 44.87 3.91 -11.61
N VAL A 484 44.92 4.56 -12.77
CA VAL A 484 43.78 5.21 -13.41
C VAL A 484 43.56 4.59 -14.79
N THR A 485 42.50 3.79 -14.90
CA THR A 485 42.10 3.12 -16.15
C THR A 485 41.00 3.93 -16.83
N LEU A 486 41.22 4.41 -18.05
CA LEU A 486 40.20 5.16 -18.78
C LEU A 486 39.12 4.21 -19.30
N LEU A 487 37.86 4.61 -19.14
CA LEU A 487 36.68 3.86 -19.56
C LEU A 487 36.13 4.40 -20.88
N CYS A 488 35.53 3.53 -21.67
CA CYS A 488 34.87 3.91 -22.91
C CYS A 488 33.72 4.90 -22.65
N THR A 489 33.71 6.03 -23.36
CA THR A 489 32.68 7.07 -23.20
C THR A 489 31.27 6.56 -23.46
N THR A 490 31.14 5.60 -24.38
CA THR A 490 29.89 4.96 -24.80
C THR A 490 29.48 3.84 -23.84
N CYS A 491 30.24 2.75 -23.78
CA CYS A 491 29.82 1.51 -23.12
C CYS A 491 30.41 1.29 -21.71
N LYS A 492 31.15 2.27 -21.16
CA LYS A 492 31.75 2.27 -19.81
C LYS A 492 32.73 1.13 -19.46
N LYS A 493 32.96 0.16 -20.35
CA LYS A 493 34.00 -0.86 -20.20
C LYS A 493 35.41 -0.24 -20.16
N PRO A 494 36.38 -0.84 -19.45
CA PRO A 494 37.79 -0.45 -19.51
C PRO A 494 38.36 -0.37 -20.93
N THR A 495 39.40 0.44 -21.10
CA THR A 495 40.18 0.54 -22.33
C THR A 495 41.66 0.29 -22.04
N ASP A 496 42.45 0.04 -23.09
CA ASP A 496 43.90 -0.20 -22.98
C ASP A 496 44.70 1.03 -22.50
N THR A 497 44.05 2.18 -22.29
CA THR A 497 44.68 3.39 -21.76
C THR A 497 44.64 3.41 -20.23
N VAL A 498 45.74 2.93 -19.63
CA VAL A 498 45.95 2.87 -18.17
C VAL A 498 47.14 3.75 -17.79
N TYR A 499 46.97 4.54 -16.73
CA TYR A 499 48.04 5.27 -16.05
C TYR A 499 48.35 4.61 -14.72
N THR A 500 49.62 4.55 -14.33
CA THR A 500 50.06 4.05 -13.02
C THR A 500 51.12 4.98 -12.47
N ALA A 501 50.89 5.50 -11.26
CA ALA A 501 51.70 6.55 -10.65
C ALA A 501 51.90 6.34 -9.15
N LYS A 502 53.06 6.71 -8.62
CA LYS A 502 53.28 6.84 -7.17
C LYS A 502 52.37 7.91 -6.60
N THR A 503 51.94 7.72 -5.36
CA THR A 503 51.01 8.62 -4.67
C THR A 503 51.42 8.70 -3.20
N ASP A 504 51.59 9.92 -2.70
CA ASP A 504 51.91 10.17 -1.29
C ASP A 504 50.73 9.82 -0.37
N MET A 505 51.04 9.59 0.91
CA MET A 505 50.04 9.30 1.94
C MET A 505 49.00 10.41 2.09
N PHE A 506 47.75 10.03 2.32
CA PHE A 506 46.65 10.97 2.49
C PHE A 506 46.74 11.70 3.84
N ASN A 507 46.80 13.02 3.81
CA ASN A 507 46.62 13.81 5.03
C ASN A 507 45.18 13.65 5.58
N HIS A 508 45.02 13.89 6.88
CA HIS A 508 43.77 13.62 7.61
C HIS A 508 42.70 14.72 7.37
N TYR A 509 42.46 15.11 6.12
CA TYR A 509 41.57 16.22 5.75
C TYR A 509 40.07 15.89 5.90
N SER A 510 39.66 14.66 5.56
CA SER A 510 38.27 14.22 5.72
C SER A 510 38.02 13.75 7.16
N ILE A 511 37.20 14.50 7.89
CA ILE A 511 36.98 14.34 9.33
C ILE A 511 35.48 14.37 9.69
N THR A 512 35.07 13.51 10.62
CA THR A 512 33.81 13.63 11.35
C THR A 512 34.10 14.36 12.66
N ARG A 513 33.43 15.49 12.88
CA ARG A 513 33.52 16.26 14.13
C ARG A 513 32.61 15.66 15.20
N ASN A 514 33.07 15.62 16.46
CA ASN A 514 32.31 15.09 17.61
C ASN A 514 31.76 13.65 17.40
N ALA A 515 32.48 12.78 16.70
CA ALA A 515 32.14 11.37 16.62
C ALA A 515 32.18 10.73 18.03
N VAL A 516 31.20 9.89 18.38
CA VAL A 516 31.28 9.11 19.63
C VAL A 516 32.45 8.13 19.53
N VAL A 517 33.40 8.23 20.46
CA VAL A 517 34.59 7.36 20.55
C VAL A 517 34.52 6.40 21.73
N GLU A 518 33.78 6.75 22.78
CA GLU A 518 33.63 5.95 24.00
C GLU A 518 32.30 6.32 24.67
N GLN A 519 31.54 5.33 25.16
CA GLN A 519 30.32 5.57 25.93
C GLN A 519 30.19 4.53 27.06
N LYS A 520 29.63 4.96 28.18
CA LYS A 520 29.16 4.10 29.28
C LYS A 520 27.68 4.38 29.48
N GLU A 521 26.86 3.35 29.38
CA GLU A 521 25.43 3.46 29.66
C GLU A 521 25.16 3.79 31.13
N SER A 522 24.08 4.51 31.39
CA SER A 522 23.59 4.79 32.75
C SER A 522 22.90 3.56 33.34
N THR A 523 23.25 3.18 34.57
CA THR A 523 22.47 2.22 35.37
C THR A 523 21.51 3.00 36.30
N CYS A 524 20.70 2.33 37.12
CA CYS A 524 19.90 3.03 38.13
C CYS A 524 20.73 3.53 39.34
N GLU A 525 21.99 3.10 39.45
CA GLU A 525 22.92 3.44 40.53
C GLU A 525 23.99 4.44 40.06
N GLU A 526 24.51 4.27 38.84
CA GLU A 526 25.60 5.08 38.29
C GLU A 526 25.16 5.94 37.09
N LYS A 527 25.73 7.14 37.02
CA LYS A 527 25.63 8.01 35.83
C LYS A 527 26.34 7.38 34.64
N GLY A 528 25.70 7.48 33.47
CA GLY A 528 26.34 7.19 32.20
C GLY A 528 27.22 8.37 31.73
N TYR A 529 27.94 8.17 30.63
CA TYR A 529 28.60 9.26 29.91
C TYR A 529 28.82 8.90 28.45
N ILE A 530 28.92 9.94 27.62
CA ILE A 530 29.33 9.85 26.21
C ILE A 530 30.58 10.71 26.06
N ILE A 531 31.59 10.18 25.37
CA ILE A 531 32.79 10.92 24.98
C ILE A 531 32.80 11.02 23.45
N SER A 532 32.83 12.27 22.98
CA SER A 532 32.92 12.61 21.56
C SER A 532 34.30 13.19 21.23
N ALA A 533 34.87 12.82 20.10
CA ALA A 533 36.12 13.37 19.58
C ALA A 533 36.08 13.50 18.05
N ASP A 534 37.02 14.22 17.46
CA ASP A 534 37.14 14.33 16.01
C ASP A 534 37.88 13.11 15.46
N LYS A 535 37.32 12.50 14.41
CA LYS A 535 37.80 11.22 13.84
C LYS A 535 38.02 11.34 12.35
N CYS A 536 39.11 10.80 11.82
CA CYS A 536 39.35 10.77 10.38
C CYS A 536 38.44 9.74 9.69
N ASN A 537 37.82 10.14 8.58
CA ASN A 537 36.89 9.30 7.82
C ASN A 537 37.60 8.24 6.97
N LEU A 538 38.87 8.44 6.63
CA LEU A 538 39.65 7.53 5.77
C LEU A 538 40.31 6.40 6.56
N CYS A 539 40.92 6.70 7.72
CA CYS A 539 41.68 5.73 8.53
C CYS A 539 41.05 5.42 9.90
N GLY A 540 39.92 6.05 10.24
CA GLY A 540 39.23 5.82 11.52
C GLY A 540 39.98 6.32 12.77
N LYS A 541 41.12 7.01 12.62
CA LYS A 541 41.94 7.48 13.74
C LYS A 541 41.31 8.69 14.46
N GLU A 542 41.35 8.70 15.79
CA GLU A 542 41.00 9.88 16.60
C GLU A 542 42.09 10.97 16.47
N LEU A 543 41.68 12.23 16.35
CA LEU A 543 42.54 13.37 16.03
C LEU A 543 42.62 14.42 17.14
N SER A 544 41.47 14.86 17.65
CA SER A 544 41.38 16.04 18.53
C SER A 544 40.05 16.15 19.28
N ASN A 545 39.94 17.11 20.21
CA ASN A 545 38.68 17.57 20.81
C ASN A 545 37.86 16.50 21.56
N ARG A 546 38.53 15.66 22.35
CA ARG A 546 37.88 14.65 23.21
C ARG A 546 37.12 15.32 24.37
N VAL A 547 35.78 15.38 24.26
CA VAL A 547 34.85 16.01 25.22
C VAL A 547 33.98 14.94 25.88
N LYS A 548 33.96 14.89 27.22
CA LYS A 548 33.07 14.02 28.01
C LYS A 548 31.80 14.77 28.42
N LYS A 549 30.63 14.18 28.16
CA LYS A 549 29.32 14.64 28.63
C LYS A 549 28.71 13.57 29.54
N GLU A 550 28.34 13.93 30.75
CA GLU A 550 27.60 13.02 31.64
C GLU A 550 26.15 12.83 31.17
N VAL A 551 25.63 11.63 31.42
CA VAL A 551 24.22 11.26 31.30
C VAL A 551 23.74 10.91 32.70
N LYS A 552 22.58 11.44 33.12
CA LYS A 552 22.01 11.12 34.43
C LYS A 552 21.80 9.61 34.58
N ARG A 553 21.93 9.08 35.81
CA ARG A 553 21.54 7.70 36.13
C ARG A 553 20.09 7.45 35.70
N LEU A 554 19.68 6.20 35.56
CA LEU A 554 18.27 5.83 35.47
C LEU A 554 17.61 6.01 36.87
N ALA A 555 16.30 6.15 36.90
CA ALA A 555 15.57 6.05 38.17
C ALA A 555 15.59 4.59 38.65
N HIS A 556 15.66 4.37 39.97
CA HIS A 556 15.29 3.08 40.55
C HIS A 556 13.79 2.86 40.34
N THR A 557 13.35 1.60 40.21
CA THR A 557 11.95 1.30 39.91
C THR A 557 10.98 1.69 41.03
N ASN A 558 11.48 1.83 42.26
CA ASN A 558 10.75 2.33 43.42
C ASN A 558 10.79 3.87 43.60
N GLU A 559 11.46 4.62 42.71
CA GLU A 559 11.39 6.08 42.66
C GLU A 559 10.28 6.56 41.71
N VAL A 560 9.59 7.65 42.04
CA VAL A 560 8.64 8.34 41.14
C VAL A 560 9.36 8.86 39.89
N GLY A 561 10.63 9.21 40.04
CA GLY A 561 11.52 9.65 38.97
C GLY A 561 12.72 10.39 39.53
N ILE A 562 13.47 11.06 38.64
CA ILE A 562 14.71 11.77 38.99
C ILE A 562 14.77 13.19 38.42
N ASN A 563 15.58 14.02 39.07
CA ASN A 563 16.01 15.33 38.60
C ASN A 563 17.17 15.21 37.60
N ASP A 564 17.48 16.28 36.87
CA ASP A 564 18.52 16.25 35.81
C ASP A 564 19.96 16.16 36.35
N ASN A 565 20.17 16.45 37.64
CA ASN A 565 21.42 16.17 38.35
C ASN A 565 21.57 14.68 38.77
N GLY A 566 20.50 13.88 38.68
CA GLY A 566 20.45 12.47 39.10
C GLY A 566 19.91 12.21 40.51
N THR A 567 19.40 13.20 41.25
CA THR A 567 18.75 12.95 42.55
C THR A 567 17.32 12.42 42.38
N SER A 568 16.81 11.71 43.37
CA SER A 568 15.40 11.31 43.44
C SER A 568 14.44 12.51 43.38
N LYS A 569 13.20 12.24 42.94
CA LYS A 569 12.03 13.11 43.10
C LYS A 569 11.05 12.65 44.20
N GLY A 570 11.25 11.45 44.75
CA GLY A 570 10.35 10.83 45.73
C GLY A 570 10.21 9.32 45.54
N THR A 571 9.74 8.64 46.57
CA THR A 571 9.46 7.19 46.61
C THR A 571 8.07 6.89 46.03
N LYS A 572 7.87 5.68 45.49
CA LYS A 572 6.54 5.16 45.14
C LYS A 572 5.96 4.37 46.31
N ASP A 573 4.79 4.79 46.79
CA ASP A 573 4.17 4.24 48.00
C ASP A 573 3.25 3.05 47.67
N VAL A 574 3.76 2.13 46.85
CA VAL A 574 3.02 0.97 46.30
C VAL A 574 3.64 -0.36 46.75
N LEU A 575 2.80 -1.39 46.84
CA LEU A 575 3.19 -2.76 47.16
C LEU A 575 3.46 -3.55 45.88
N ASP A 576 4.71 -3.93 45.64
CA ASP A 576 5.14 -4.76 44.51
C ASP A 576 5.75 -6.09 44.98
N GLU A 577 6.48 -6.79 44.10
CA GLU A 577 7.10 -8.10 44.38
C GLU A 577 8.44 -7.99 45.15
N THR A 578 9.02 -6.79 45.24
CA THR A 578 10.25 -6.52 46.02
C THR A 578 9.95 -6.11 47.46
N THR A 579 8.69 -5.84 47.77
CA THR A 579 8.28 -5.17 49.00
C THR A 579 8.49 -6.07 50.21
N THR A 580 9.40 -5.71 51.10
CA THR A 580 9.71 -6.47 52.32
C THR A 580 8.98 -5.90 53.52
N VAL A 581 8.34 -6.78 54.29
CA VAL A 581 7.86 -6.48 55.64
C VAL A 581 8.89 -7.02 56.63
N GLU A 582 9.29 -6.21 57.60
CA GLU A 582 10.37 -6.49 58.54
C GLU A 582 9.96 -6.09 59.97
N LEU A 583 10.44 -6.85 60.96
CA LEU A 583 10.36 -6.49 62.37
C LEU A 583 11.73 -5.97 62.79
N ILE A 584 11.79 -4.71 63.20
CA ILE A 584 12.98 -4.04 63.69
C ILE A 584 13.01 -4.16 65.20
N GLY A 585 14.10 -4.75 65.73
CA GLY A 585 14.24 -5.11 67.14
C GLY A 585 13.95 -6.59 67.40
N GLU A 586 14.60 -7.14 68.43
CA GLU A 586 14.65 -8.59 68.69
C GLU A 586 13.81 -9.02 69.91
N VAL A 587 13.52 -8.08 70.83
CA VAL A 587 12.96 -8.37 72.16
C VAL A 587 11.87 -7.37 72.55
N LEU A 588 10.75 -7.89 73.06
CA LEU A 588 9.73 -7.13 73.77
C LEU A 588 9.88 -7.34 75.29
N VAL A 589 10.06 -6.26 76.03
CA VAL A 589 10.28 -6.26 77.49
C VAL A 589 9.12 -5.54 78.17
N ASP A 590 8.05 -6.28 78.47
CA ASP A 590 6.84 -5.77 79.12
C ASP A 590 7.19 -5.01 80.41
N VAL A 591 6.41 -4.00 80.77
CA VAL A 591 6.61 -3.23 82.01
C VAL A 591 6.05 -3.96 83.23
N ASN A 592 4.90 -4.66 83.09
CA ASN A 592 4.13 -5.26 84.19
C ASN A 592 3.69 -6.73 83.94
N GLY A 593 3.83 -7.23 82.72
CA GLY A 593 3.28 -8.52 82.26
C GLY A 593 1.86 -8.42 81.69
N GLU A 594 1.34 -7.20 81.50
CA GLU A 594 -0.02 -6.93 81.05
C GLU A 594 -0.25 -7.34 79.57
N THR A 595 0.81 -7.36 78.76
CA THR A 595 0.76 -7.74 77.33
C THR A 595 0.27 -9.17 77.14
N LEU A 596 0.46 -10.07 78.12
CA LEU A 596 -0.08 -11.44 78.10
C LEU A 596 -1.60 -11.48 77.82
N ASN A 597 -2.35 -10.45 78.25
CA ASN A 597 -3.79 -10.34 78.04
C ASN A 597 -4.17 -9.94 76.60
N LEU A 598 -3.21 -9.47 75.80
CA LEU A 598 -3.39 -9.13 74.39
C LEU A 598 -3.29 -10.36 73.46
N ASN A 599 -3.07 -11.56 74.00
CA ASN A 599 -3.02 -12.79 73.21
C ASN A 599 -4.31 -12.99 72.38
N GLY A 600 -4.17 -13.10 71.06
CA GLY A 600 -5.28 -13.18 70.11
C GLY A 600 -5.85 -11.82 69.65
N GLN A 601 -5.47 -10.71 70.28
CA GLN A 601 -5.99 -9.36 70.00
C GLN A 601 -5.27 -8.66 68.84
N TYR A 602 -5.93 -7.65 68.28
CA TYR A 602 -5.32 -6.69 67.35
C TYR A 602 -4.74 -5.49 68.10
N ILE A 603 -3.57 -5.02 67.67
CA ILE A 603 -2.81 -3.92 68.26
C ILE A 603 -2.37 -2.95 67.16
N LYS A 604 -2.13 -1.67 67.47
CA LYS A 604 -1.62 -0.71 66.48
C LYS A 604 -0.08 -0.77 66.45
N PRO A 605 0.58 -0.48 65.33
CA PRO A 605 2.06 -0.52 65.24
C PRO A 605 2.76 0.33 66.31
N GLN A 606 2.23 1.52 66.60
CA GLN A 606 2.68 2.42 67.66
C GLN A 606 2.53 1.88 69.09
N ASP A 607 1.76 0.82 69.32
CA ASP A 607 1.51 0.28 70.65
C ASP A 607 2.59 -0.76 71.03
N LEU A 608 3.24 -1.42 70.06
CA LEU A 608 4.42 -2.27 70.28
C LEU A 608 5.52 -1.53 71.05
N VAL A 609 5.74 -0.25 70.73
CA VAL A 609 6.74 0.62 71.37
C VAL A 609 6.30 1.08 72.78
N LYS A 610 5.00 1.01 73.10
CA LYS A 610 4.46 1.44 74.40
C LYS A 610 4.30 0.30 75.41
N MET A 611 4.24 -0.95 74.93
CA MET A 611 4.13 -2.14 75.78
C MET A 611 5.40 -2.39 76.61
N ALA A 612 6.53 -1.76 76.24
CA ALA A 612 7.85 -2.22 76.68
C ALA A 612 8.90 -1.11 76.84
N SER A 613 10.00 -1.44 77.52
CA SER A 613 11.26 -0.68 77.45
C SER A 613 12.15 -1.09 76.25
N GLY A 614 11.80 -2.19 75.57
CA GLY A 614 12.42 -2.63 74.32
C GLY A 614 11.71 -2.03 73.09
N THR A 615 12.46 -1.76 72.02
CA THR A 615 11.92 -1.21 70.77
C THR A 615 11.61 -2.35 69.79
N LEU A 616 10.34 -2.72 69.64
CA LEU A 616 9.84 -3.48 68.49
C LEU A 616 9.05 -2.56 67.55
N VAL A 617 9.40 -2.53 66.27
CA VAL A 617 8.70 -1.75 65.24
C VAL A 617 8.57 -2.57 63.96
N VAL A 618 7.34 -2.74 63.47
CA VAL A 618 7.12 -3.26 62.11
C VAL A 618 7.40 -2.16 61.09
N LYS A 619 8.18 -2.48 60.05
CA LYS A 619 8.41 -1.61 58.90
C LYS A 619 8.09 -2.30 57.58
N VAL A 620 7.73 -1.49 56.59
CA VAL A 620 7.45 -1.88 55.22
C VAL A 620 8.40 -1.12 54.31
N TYR A 621 9.15 -1.85 53.51
CA TYR A 621 10.14 -1.30 52.59
C TYR A 621 9.85 -1.73 51.15
N ASN A 622 10.06 -0.82 50.20
CA ASN A 622 10.07 -1.13 48.77
C ASN A 622 11.51 -0.95 48.23
N ASN A 623 11.97 -1.84 47.36
CA ASN A 623 13.35 -1.94 46.88
C ASN A 623 13.42 -1.79 45.34
N CYS A 624 14.57 -1.46 44.77
CA CYS A 624 14.68 -1.38 43.31
C CYS A 624 14.63 -2.78 42.67
N SER A 625 13.53 -3.13 42.00
CA SER A 625 13.41 -4.40 41.26
C SER A 625 14.48 -4.64 40.18
N THR A 626 15.19 -3.59 39.74
CA THR A 626 16.27 -3.70 38.73
C THR A 626 17.64 -4.03 39.33
N CYS A 627 17.94 -3.63 40.57
CA CYS A 627 19.27 -3.84 41.19
C CYS A 627 19.24 -4.44 42.61
N GLY A 628 18.07 -4.69 43.20
CA GLY A 628 17.88 -5.11 44.59
C GLY A 628 18.13 -4.00 45.63
N ASN A 629 18.97 -3.02 45.32
CA ASN A 629 19.38 -1.94 46.21
C ASN A 629 18.34 -0.79 46.27
N ASN A 630 18.72 0.34 46.88
CA ASN A 630 17.85 1.49 47.17
C ASN A 630 16.59 1.11 47.98
N LYS A 631 16.79 0.59 49.19
CA LYS A 631 15.73 0.26 50.14
C LYS A 631 15.06 1.53 50.68
N GLN A 632 13.78 1.72 50.37
CA GLN A 632 12.98 2.89 50.77
C GLN A 632 11.88 2.51 51.74
N ASP A 633 11.72 3.30 52.82
CA ASP A 633 10.71 3.08 53.86
C ASP A 633 9.37 3.71 53.45
N ILE A 634 8.32 2.89 53.34
CA ILE A 634 6.95 3.30 52.95
C ILE A 634 5.94 3.04 54.09
N THR A 635 6.41 2.80 55.32
CA THR A 635 5.58 2.32 56.44
C THR A 635 4.43 3.27 56.80
N GLY A 636 4.59 4.58 56.56
CA GLY A 636 3.58 5.59 56.91
C GLY A 636 2.34 5.57 56.03
N ASP A 637 2.46 5.04 54.81
CA ASP A 637 1.51 5.19 53.72
C ASP A 637 0.69 3.91 53.47
N GLN A 638 1.00 2.83 54.19
CA GLN A 638 0.34 1.53 54.10
C GLN A 638 -0.53 1.23 55.33
N ILE A 639 -1.59 0.45 55.15
CA ILE A 639 -2.47 0.02 56.25
C ILE A 639 -1.85 -1.20 56.93
N VAL A 640 -1.04 -0.98 57.98
CA VAL A 640 -0.41 -2.05 58.76
C VAL A 640 -1.33 -2.49 59.90
N GLN A 641 -1.84 -3.72 59.80
CA GLN A 641 -2.56 -4.42 60.86
C GLN A 641 -1.65 -5.43 61.55
N ILE A 642 -1.68 -5.46 62.88
CA ILE A 642 -0.90 -6.41 63.68
C ILE A 642 -1.84 -7.14 64.62
N LYS A 643 -1.81 -8.48 64.57
CA LYS A 643 -2.49 -9.35 65.52
C LYS A 643 -1.45 -10.10 66.34
N VAL A 644 -1.64 -10.12 67.66
CA VAL A 644 -0.86 -10.99 68.55
C VAL A 644 -1.37 -12.42 68.36
N ALA A 645 -0.57 -13.26 67.70
CA ALA A 645 -0.92 -14.63 67.35
C ALA A 645 -0.73 -15.60 68.52
N SER A 646 0.36 -15.41 69.28
CA SER A 646 0.59 -16.10 70.56
C SER A 646 1.50 -15.27 71.46
N ILE A 647 1.33 -15.36 72.78
CA ILE A 647 2.37 -14.97 73.75
C ILE A 647 2.60 -16.13 74.71
N LYS A 648 3.86 -16.41 75.01
CA LYS A 648 4.30 -17.35 76.04
C LYS A 648 5.19 -16.59 77.02
N LYS A 649 4.90 -16.68 78.31
CA LYS A 649 5.73 -16.09 79.38
C LYS A 649 7.10 -16.78 79.44
N GLU A 650 8.13 -16.04 79.85
CA GLU A 650 9.48 -16.55 80.05
C GLU A 650 9.56 -17.63 81.14
N THR A 651 10.52 -18.55 80.97
CA THR A 651 10.90 -19.56 81.97
C THR A 651 12.24 -19.19 82.59
N GLU A 652 12.68 -19.93 83.61
CA GLU A 652 13.99 -19.71 84.25
C GLU A 652 15.19 -19.88 83.28
N LEU A 653 15.02 -20.63 82.18
CA LEU A 653 16.11 -21.03 81.27
C LEU A 653 15.86 -20.69 79.78
N LYS A 654 14.79 -19.94 79.47
CA LYS A 654 14.47 -19.48 78.10
C LYS A 654 13.55 -18.26 78.16
N ALA A 655 13.77 -17.31 77.25
CA ALA A 655 12.85 -16.21 76.99
C ALA A 655 11.42 -16.71 76.75
N GLY A 656 10.46 -15.83 77.00
CA GLY A 656 9.13 -15.98 76.43
C GLY A 656 9.18 -15.73 74.93
N SER A 657 8.05 -15.94 74.25
CA SER A 657 7.94 -15.64 72.82
C SER A 657 6.66 -14.87 72.54
N ILE A 658 6.75 -13.74 71.84
CA ILE A 658 5.61 -13.09 71.22
C ILE A 658 5.61 -13.38 69.71
N THR A 659 4.53 -13.96 69.21
CA THR A 659 4.29 -14.20 67.78
C THR A 659 3.31 -13.16 67.28
N LEU A 660 3.67 -12.46 66.21
CA LEU A 660 2.87 -11.41 65.58
C LEU A 660 2.48 -11.84 64.16
N ASP A 661 1.17 -11.94 63.89
CA ASP A 661 0.65 -11.99 62.53
C ASP A 661 0.53 -10.55 62.02
N VAL A 662 1.42 -10.15 61.12
CA VAL A 662 1.42 -8.82 60.50
C VAL A 662 0.77 -8.92 59.13
N THR A 663 -0.20 -8.05 58.84
CA THR A 663 -0.81 -7.91 57.52
C THR A 663 -0.70 -6.46 57.08
N VAL A 664 -0.08 -6.23 55.93
CA VAL A 664 0.06 -4.93 55.29
C VAL A 664 -0.88 -4.89 54.10
N GLU A 665 -1.76 -3.90 54.05
CA GLU A 665 -2.68 -3.65 52.94
C GLU A 665 -2.37 -2.31 52.28
N GLY A 666 -2.42 -2.29 50.94
CA GLY A 666 -2.13 -1.13 50.11
C GLY A 666 -2.54 -1.36 48.66
N ILE A 667 -1.99 -0.56 47.75
CA ILE A 667 -2.20 -0.68 46.30
C ILE A 667 -0.91 -1.10 45.57
N ASP A 668 -1.05 -1.82 44.47
CA ASP A 668 0.05 -2.10 43.54
C ASP A 668 0.22 -0.97 42.49
N ALA A 669 1.23 -1.09 41.63
CA ALA A 669 1.49 -0.15 40.54
C ALA A 669 0.39 -0.08 39.45
N LYS A 670 -0.64 -0.93 39.51
CA LYS A 670 -1.84 -0.93 38.66
C LYS A 670 -3.07 -0.39 39.41
N ASN A 671 -2.89 0.19 40.60
CA ASN A 671 -3.94 0.65 41.50
C ASN A 671 -4.92 -0.47 41.94
N GLN A 672 -4.43 -1.72 42.02
CA GLN A 672 -5.18 -2.87 42.52
C GLN A 672 -4.84 -3.14 43.99
N ARG A 673 -5.84 -3.53 44.78
CA ARG A 673 -5.67 -3.86 46.21
C ARG A 673 -4.71 -5.03 46.37
N LYS A 674 -3.60 -4.82 47.09
CA LYS A 674 -2.61 -5.86 47.41
C LYS A 674 -2.49 -6.02 48.92
N ILE A 675 -2.28 -7.26 49.36
CA ILE A 675 -2.12 -7.63 50.76
C ILE A 675 -0.86 -8.48 50.90
N ILE A 676 -0.02 -8.17 51.88
CA ILE A 676 1.17 -8.93 52.25
C ILE A 676 1.01 -9.33 53.72
N SER A 677 0.92 -10.64 53.99
CA SER A 677 0.87 -11.18 55.35
C SER A 677 2.17 -11.92 55.68
N LYS A 678 2.76 -11.62 56.83
CA LYS A 678 4.00 -12.23 57.32
C LYS A 678 3.94 -12.41 58.83
N GLN A 679 4.27 -13.61 59.30
CA GLN A 679 4.37 -13.89 60.73
C GLN A 679 5.80 -13.62 61.21
N PHE A 680 5.93 -13.00 62.38
CA PHE A 680 7.19 -12.80 63.09
C PHE A 680 7.10 -13.45 64.47
N THR A 681 8.25 -13.83 65.03
CA THR A 681 8.37 -14.15 66.46
C THR A 681 9.58 -13.40 67.01
N ALA A 682 9.41 -12.79 68.18
CA ALA A 682 10.44 -12.09 68.94
C ALA A 682 10.45 -12.61 70.39
N ASP A 683 11.58 -12.45 71.07
CA ASP A 683 11.69 -12.84 72.47
C ASP A 683 10.84 -11.90 73.36
N TYR A 684 10.27 -12.45 74.43
CA TYR A 684 9.34 -11.76 75.32
C TYR A 684 9.70 -11.96 76.80
N PHE A 685 9.63 -10.88 77.59
CA PHE A 685 9.83 -10.89 79.03
C PHE A 685 8.73 -10.10 79.73
N THR A 686 8.20 -10.61 80.85
CA THR A 686 7.12 -9.94 81.59
C THR A 686 7.53 -8.74 82.43
N ASN A 687 8.82 -8.45 82.57
CA ASN A 687 9.35 -7.26 83.26
C ASN A 687 10.81 -7.01 82.87
N ALA A 688 11.30 -5.79 83.11
CA ALA A 688 12.68 -5.40 82.80
C ALA A 688 13.76 -6.16 83.60
N VAL A 689 13.45 -6.66 84.81
CA VAL A 689 14.41 -7.45 85.62
C VAL A 689 14.57 -8.85 85.03
N SER A 690 13.47 -9.52 84.64
CA SER A 690 13.51 -10.78 83.87
C SER A 690 14.36 -10.69 82.59
N TYR A 691 14.38 -9.52 81.93
CA TYR A 691 15.24 -9.29 80.77
C TYR A 691 16.71 -9.10 81.17
N LEU A 692 17.00 -8.18 82.09
CA LEU A 692 18.38 -7.85 82.50
C LEU A 692 19.09 -9.03 83.17
N ASP A 693 18.41 -9.76 84.07
CA ASP A 693 18.98 -10.92 84.78
C ASP A 693 19.29 -12.10 83.85
N ARG A 694 18.62 -12.19 82.68
CA ARG A 694 18.63 -13.39 81.83
C ARG A 694 19.18 -13.18 80.43
N LYS A 695 19.40 -11.94 79.99
CA LYS A 695 19.99 -11.62 78.68
C LYS A 695 21.23 -12.47 78.38
N ASP A 696 22.11 -12.60 79.37
CA ASP A 696 23.38 -13.33 79.26
C ASP A 696 23.23 -14.86 79.47
N THR A 697 22.01 -15.35 79.66
CA THR A 697 21.65 -16.78 79.82
C THR A 697 20.77 -17.32 78.69
N LEU A 698 20.42 -16.48 77.70
CA LEU A 698 19.56 -16.89 76.60
C LEU A 698 20.26 -17.92 75.71
N LYS A 699 19.58 -19.04 75.49
CA LYS A 699 20.04 -20.15 74.68
C LYS A 699 20.25 -19.71 73.23
N LEU A 700 21.52 -19.50 72.88
CA LEU A 700 22.01 -19.13 71.55
C LEU A 700 21.36 -19.99 70.45
N ASN A 701 21.04 -19.35 69.31
CA ASN A 701 20.51 -19.98 68.11
C ASN A 701 21.04 -19.22 66.88
N GLY A 702 21.36 -19.94 65.79
CA GLY A 702 22.01 -19.34 64.61
C GLY A 702 23.52 -19.13 64.80
N LEU A 703 24.14 -18.30 63.96
CA LEU A 703 25.57 -18.01 64.05
C LEU A 703 25.90 -16.99 65.15
N HIS A 704 26.85 -17.34 66.03
CA HIS A 704 27.39 -16.46 67.07
C HIS A 704 28.92 -16.50 67.06
N LEU A 705 29.55 -15.36 67.33
CA LEU A 705 31.02 -15.21 67.40
C LEU A 705 31.52 -15.43 68.83
N GLU A 706 32.32 -16.45 69.05
CA GLU A 706 32.86 -16.83 70.36
C GLU A 706 34.30 -17.35 70.19
N ASP A 707 35.24 -16.91 71.05
CA ASP A 707 36.68 -17.21 70.95
C ASP A 707 37.29 -17.04 69.53
N GLY A 708 36.79 -16.04 68.79
CA GLY A 708 37.22 -15.75 67.42
C GLY A 708 36.69 -16.70 66.35
N LYS A 709 35.72 -17.57 66.68
CA LYS A 709 35.05 -18.50 65.75
C LYS A 709 33.55 -18.24 65.68
N PHE A 710 32.99 -18.29 64.48
CA PHE A 710 31.55 -18.29 64.28
C PHE A 710 31.00 -19.72 64.41
N ASN A 711 30.27 -19.99 65.48
CA ASN A 711 29.64 -21.28 65.76
C ASN A 711 28.13 -21.20 65.53
N TYR A 712 27.56 -22.26 64.94
CA TYR A 712 26.12 -22.39 64.72
C TYR A 712 25.47 -23.10 65.91
N TYR A 713 24.67 -22.34 66.63
CA TYR A 713 23.97 -22.77 67.84
C TYR A 713 22.53 -23.17 67.56
N LYS A 714 22.01 -24.08 68.40
CA LYS A 714 20.62 -24.56 68.40
C LYS A 714 20.21 -24.91 69.83
N ASP A 715 19.17 -24.25 70.33
CA ASP A 715 18.74 -24.33 71.74
C ASP A 715 19.91 -24.19 72.76
N GLY A 716 20.90 -23.36 72.45
CA GLY A 716 22.04 -23.04 73.31
C GLY A 716 23.15 -24.08 73.38
N VAL A 717 23.22 -25.02 72.41
CA VAL A 717 24.39 -25.87 72.17
C VAL A 717 24.83 -25.76 70.71
N ILE A 718 26.11 -25.96 70.41
CA ILE A 718 26.61 -25.97 69.03
C ILE A 718 26.02 -27.19 68.32
N ASP A 719 25.25 -26.99 67.24
CA ASP A 719 24.75 -28.11 66.42
C ASP A 719 25.87 -28.56 65.48
N THR A 720 26.74 -29.44 66.00
CA THR A 720 27.85 -30.04 65.25
C THR A 720 27.41 -30.94 64.10
N THR A 721 26.10 -31.19 63.93
CA THR A 721 25.55 -31.86 62.75
C THR A 721 25.15 -30.89 61.64
N PHE A 722 25.10 -29.59 61.93
CA PHE A 722 24.73 -28.58 60.93
C PHE A 722 25.80 -28.41 59.85
N LYS A 723 25.34 -28.42 58.60
CA LYS A 723 26.14 -28.16 57.40
C LYS A 723 25.28 -27.45 56.34
N GLY A 724 25.72 -26.28 55.87
CA GLY A 724 24.95 -25.47 54.91
C GLY A 724 25.36 -23.99 54.90
N LEU A 725 24.60 -23.16 54.19
CA LEU A 725 24.71 -21.71 54.29
C LEU A 725 23.80 -21.18 55.41
N VAL A 726 24.28 -20.19 56.16
CA VAL A 726 23.53 -19.46 57.19
C VAL A 726 23.77 -17.97 57.00
N ASP A 727 22.71 -17.16 57.11
CA ASP A 727 22.87 -15.71 57.13
C ASP A 727 23.38 -15.25 58.50
N TYR A 728 24.35 -14.33 58.48
CA TYR A 728 24.72 -13.52 59.62
C TYR A 728 24.94 -12.08 59.16
N ASN A 729 24.11 -11.16 59.67
CA ASN A 729 24.11 -9.74 59.29
C ASN A 729 24.01 -9.48 57.78
N GLY A 730 23.19 -10.24 57.05
CA GLY A 730 22.99 -10.09 55.61
C GLY A 730 24.12 -10.68 54.75
N SER A 731 25.02 -11.47 55.36
CA SER A 731 26.12 -12.17 54.70
C SER A 731 25.96 -13.68 54.88
N LEU A 732 26.03 -14.44 53.78
CA LEU A 732 25.90 -15.90 53.82
C LEU A 732 27.25 -16.56 54.13
N PHE A 733 27.35 -17.23 55.27
CA PHE A 733 28.51 -18.01 55.68
C PHE A 733 28.24 -19.51 55.53
N TYR A 734 29.24 -20.24 55.04
CA TYR A 734 29.23 -21.68 54.95
C TYR A 734 29.70 -22.32 56.26
N VAL A 735 28.80 -23.06 56.89
CA VAL A 735 29.01 -23.80 58.13
C VAL A 735 29.23 -25.27 57.79
N GLU A 736 30.24 -25.88 58.39
CA GLU A 736 30.52 -27.32 58.28
C GLU A 736 30.87 -27.86 59.68
N ASN A 737 30.15 -28.88 60.14
CA ASN A 737 30.24 -29.45 61.49
C ASN A 737 29.92 -28.44 62.62
N GLY A 738 28.98 -27.52 62.39
CA GLY A 738 28.56 -26.53 63.38
C GLY A 738 29.46 -25.30 63.57
N THR A 739 30.53 -25.14 62.77
CA THR A 739 31.39 -23.94 62.77
C THR A 739 31.53 -23.40 61.34
N VAL A 740 31.67 -22.08 61.16
CA VAL A 740 31.98 -21.48 59.86
C VAL A 740 33.35 -21.97 59.39
N ALA A 741 33.40 -22.54 58.20
CA ALA A 741 34.62 -23.10 57.61
C ALA A 741 35.44 -21.97 56.97
N THR A 742 36.15 -21.19 57.80
CA THR A 742 36.94 -20.01 57.38
C THR A 742 38.17 -20.36 56.53
N ASP A 743 38.51 -21.65 56.43
CA ASP A 743 39.48 -22.22 55.50
C ASP A 743 38.91 -22.41 54.08
N VAL A 744 37.58 -22.48 53.92
CA VAL A 744 36.92 -22.63 52.61
C VAL A 744 37.01 -21.34 51.80
N ASN A 745 37.79 -21.40 50.73
CA ASN A 745 38.03 -20.34 49.78
C ASN A 745 37.91 -20.89 48.34
N GLY A 746 37.45 -20.07 47.40
CA GLY A 746 37.18 -20.50 46.02
C GLY A 746 35.83 -21.20 45.86
N ALA A 747 35.74 -22.10 44.87
CA ALA A 747 34.50 -22.78 44.51
C ALA A 747 34.14 -23.94 45.47
N LYS A 748 32.94 -23.90 46.07
CA LYS A 748 32.36 -25.00 46.87
C LYS A 748 30.94 -25.33 46.38
N LEU A 749 30.65 -26.62 46.23
CA LEU A 749 29.30 -27.13 45.98
C LEU A 749 28.54 -27.18 47.31
N ILE A 750 27.44 -26.44 47.41
CA ILE A 750 26.57 -26.38 48.59
C ILE A 750 25.13 -26.43 48.09
N ASN A 751 24.32 -27.36 48.61
CA ASN A 751 22.90 -27.54 48.26
C ASN A 751 22.63 -27.51 46.74
N ASN A 752 23.41 -28.30 46.00
CA ASN A 752 23.40 -28.44 44.53
C ASN A 752 23.71 -27.15 43.72
N LYS A 753 24.24 -26.09 44.35
CA LYS A 753 24.76 -24.90 43.67
C LYS A 753 26.24 -24.68 43.98
N TRP A 754 26.97 -24.16 43.00
CA TRP A 754 28.38 -23.81 43.16
C TRP A 754 28.50 -22.34 43.55
N TYR A 755 29.04 -22.08 44.74
CA TYR A 755 29.31 -20.74 45.25
C TYR A 755 30.81 -20.45 45.26
N PHE A 756 31.17 -19.19 45.05
CA PHE A 756 32.52 -18.67 45.29
C PHE A 756 32.57 -18.03 46.68
N LEU A 757 33.50 -18.50 47.52
CA LEU A 757 33.66 -18.05 48.89
C LEU A 757 35.06 -17.48 49.13
N ALA A 758 35.14 -16.54 50.08
CA ALA A 758 36.39 -16.13 50.72
C ALA A 758 36.17 -16.18 52.24
N TYR A 759 37.11 -16.79 52.97
CA TYR A 759 37.03 -17.01 54.41
C TYR A 759 35.70 -17.65 54.89
N GLY A 760 35.15 -18.58 54.11
CA GLY A 760 33.85 -19.21 54.38
C GLY A 760 32.62 -18.33 54.09
N MET A 761 32.78 -17.07 53.66
CA MET A 761 31.70 -16.15 53.28
C MET A 761 31.47 -16.17 51.76
N VAL A 762 30.22 -16.33 51.32
CA VAL A 762 29.83 -16.21 49.90
C VAL A 762 30.06 -14.78 49.42
N GLN A 763 30.78 -14.63 48.31
CA GLN A 763 31.11 -13.31 47.76
C GLN A 763 30.06 -12.92 46.71
N THR A 764 28.92 -12.37 47.14
CA THR A 764 27.78 -12.04 46.26
C THR A 764 28.14 -11.07 45.14
N GLU A 765 29.07 -10.15 45.36
CA GLU A 765 29.51 -9.17 44.35
C GLU A 765 30.61 -9.70 43.42
N TYR A 766 31.05 -10.95 43.58
CA TYR A 766 32.14 -11.49 42.78
C TYR A 766 31.65 -11.90 41.38
N VAL A 767 32.15 -11.17 40.39
CA VAL A 767 32.11 -11.53 38.97
C VAL A 767 33.55 -11.77 38.51
N GLY A 768 33.83 -12.95 37.93
CA GLY A 768 35.19 -13.28 37.51
C GLY A 768 35.43 -14.76 37.25
N LEU A 769 36.64 -15.23 37.52
CA LEU A 769 37.08 -16.60 37.25
C LEU A 769 37.59 -17.28 38.53
N THR A 770 37.00 -18.42 38.89
CA THR A 770 37.49 -19.30 39.96
C THR A 770 38.02 -20.60 39.38
N THR A 771 39.03 -21.18 40.03
CA THR A 771 39.56 -22.49 39.65
C THR A 771 38.94 -23.59 40.52
N TYR A 772 38.45 -24.66 39.90
CA TYR A 772 38.05 -25.91 40.55
C TYR A 772 38.66 -27.10 39.81
N GLN A 773 39.29 -28.03 40.54
CA GLN A 773 40.01 -29.20 39.98
C GLN A 773 40.96 -28.86 38.79
N GLY A 774 41.64 -27.71 38.86
CA GLY A 774 42.57 -27.27 37.80
C GLY A 774 41.91 -26.70 36.54
N LYS A 775 40.59 -26.47 36.54
CA LYS A 775 39.85 -25.80 35.47
C LYS A 775 39.21 -24.50 35.94
N ALA A 776 39.24 -23.48 35.08
CA ALA A 776 38.63 -22.19 35.34
C ALA A 776 37.13 -22.21 35.01
N PHE A 777 36.32 -21.67 35.91
CA PHE A 777 34.87 -21.51 35.79
C PHE A 777 34.51 -20.03 35.93
N TYR A 778 33.56 -19.59 35.12
CA TYR A 778 33.02 -18.24 35.19
C TYR A 778 32.06 -18.14 36.39
N VAL A 779 32.25 -17.09 37.20
CA VAL A 779 31.42 -16.77 38.35
C VAL A 779 30.69 -15.46 38.05
N GLN A 780 29.40 -15.43 38.31
CA GLN A 780 28.60 -14.21 38.30
C GLN A 780 27.75 -14.16 39.56
N ASN A 781 27.73 -13.00 40.21
CA ASN A 781 27.04 -12.76 41.48
C ASN A 781 27.39 -13.80 42.56
N GLY A 782 28.67 -14.19 42.65
CA GLY A 782 29.15 -15.21 43.59
C GLY A 782 28.77 -16.67 43.26
N ILE A 783 28.13 -16.94 42.12
CA ILE A 783 27.64 -18.27 41.72
C ILE A 783 28.27 -18.71 40.38
N ILE A 784 28.66 -19.98 40.26
CA ILE A 784 28.97 -20.59 38.95
C ILE A 784 27.68 -21.16 38.37
N ASP A 785 27.19 -20.58 37.27
CA ASP A 785 26.10 -21.18 36.50
C ASP A 785 26.64 -22.19 35.48
N VAL A 786 26.43 -23.47 35.78
CA VAL A 786 26.84 -24.62 34.95
C VAL A 786 25.99 -24.79 33.68
N ASN A 787 25.02 -23.92 33.41
CA ASN A 787 24.23 -23.91 32.18
C ASN A 787 24.78 -22.92 31.13
N VAL A 788 25.67 -21.99 31.51
CA VAL A 788 26.24 -21.00 30.60
C VAL A 788 27.11 -21.67 29.54
N GLY A 789 26.98 -21.22 28.29
CA GLY A 789 27.81 -21.62 27.16
C GLY A 789 27.82 -20.58 26.04
N GLY A 790 28.86 -20.58 25.22
CA GLY A 790 29.14 -19.55 24.20
C GLY A 790 30.27 -18.62 24.62
N LEU A 791 30.34 -17.41 24.04
CA LEU A 791 31.37 -16.43 24.40
C LEU A 791 30.93 -15.54 25.58
N VAL A 792 31.60 -15.67 26.72
CA VAL A 792 31.49 -14.69 27.84
C VAL A 792 32.57 -13.61 27.70
N GLU A 793 32.33 -12.43 28.27
CA GLU A 793 33.32 -11.35 28.33
C GLU A 793 33.86 -11.17 29.76
N PHE A 794 35.17 -11.10 29.89
CA PHE A 794 35.88 -10.91 31.15
C PHE A 794 37.18 -10.13 30.88
N ASP A 795 37.48 -9.10 31.67
CA ASP A 795 38.66 -8.23 31.52
C ASP A 795 38.87 -7.69 30.07
N GLY A 796 37.77 -7.22 29.45
CA GLY A 796 37.76 -6.72 28.07
C GLY A 796 38.04 -7.76 26.98
N ARG A 797 38.09 -9.06 27.33
CA ARG A 797 38.39 -10.18 26.43
C ARG A 797 37.21 -11.14 26.38
N LYS A 798 36.98 -11.76 25.22
CA LYS A 798 35.95 -12.81 25.08
C LYS A 798 36.58 -14.20 25.17
N PHE A 799 35.98 -15.07 25.97
CA PHE A 799 36.41 -16.46 26.18
C PHE A 799 35.26 -17.42 25.90
N ALA A 800 35.55 -18.54 25.23
CA ALA A 800 34.59 -19.62 25.09
C ALA A 800 34.36 -20.32 26.43
N VAL A 801 33.07 -20.49 26.77
CA VAL A 801 32.58 -21.23 27.91
C VAL A 801 31.69 -22.37 27.42
N ALA A 802 31.73 -23.51 28.10
CA ALA A 802 30.68 -24.52 28.04
C ALA A 802 30.47 -25.13 29.43
N SER A 803 29.21 -25.29 29.83
CA SER A 803 28.79 -25.72 31.17
C SER A 803 29.44 -24.92 32.31
N GLY A 804 29.47 -23.58 32.16
CA GLY A 804 30.10 -22.65 33.12
C GLY A 804 31.64 -22.67 33.15
N ARG A 805 32.29 -23.61 32.43
CA ARG A 805 33.76 -23.77 32.38
C ARG A 805 34.37 -23.03 31.18
N ILE A 806 35.46 -22.30 31.41
CA ILE A 806 36.30 -21.72 30.33
C ILE A 806 36.96 -22.87 29.54
N ILE A 807 36.90 -22.80 28.21
CA ILE A 807 37.41 -23.82 27.27
C ILE A 807 38.83 -23.45 26.82
N ASP A 808 39.75 -23.40 27.79
CA ASP A 808 41.15 -22.98 27.62
C ASP A 808 41.99 -23.93 26.73
N GLU A 809 41.50 -25.15 26.51
CA GLU A 809 42.17 -26.16 25.68
C GLU A 809 41.91 -26.03 24.17
N TYR A 810 40.96 -25.19 23.72
CA TYR A 810 40.62 -25.10 22.30
C TYR A 810 41.34 -23.97 21.57
N SER A 811 41.82 -24.24 20.36
CA SER A 811 42.29 -23.22 19.40
C SER A 811 41.84 -23.59 17.99
N GLY A 812 41.44 -22.61 17.18
CA GLY A 812 40.79 -22.81 15.88
C GLY A 812 39.48 -22.01 15.77
N LEU A 813 38.75 -22.20 14.66
CA LEU A 813 37.45 -21.54 14.48
C LEU A 813 36.38 -22.14 15.40
N TRP A 814 35.64 -21.27 16.08
CA TRP A 814 34.55 -21.59 16.99
C TRP A 814 33.31 -20.80 16.59
N GLN A 815 32.19 -21.48 16.38
CA GLN A 815 30.90 -20.81 16.23
C GLN A 815 30.34 -20.49 17.61
N ASP A 816 30.11 -19.20 17.89
CA ASP A 816 29.42 -18.78 19.09
C ASP A 816 27.92 -19.15 19.00
N PRO A 817 27.38 -20.01 19.87
CA PRO A 817 25.98 -20.46 19.77
C PRO A 817 24.94 -19.35 19.97
N ALA A 818 25.32 -18.23 20.60
CA ALA A 818 24.42 -17.12 20.88
C ALA A 818 24.29 -16.13 19.70
N SER A 819 25.33 -15.98 18.87
CA SER A 819 25.35 -15.04 17.74
C SER A 819 25.55 -15.70 16.37
N GLU A 820 25.65 -17.03 16.32
CA GLU A 820 25.95 -17.89 15.15
C GLU A 820 27.24 -17.53 14.38
N LYS A 821 28.02 -16.57 14.88
CA LYS A 821 29.23 -16.05 14.22
C LYS A 821 30.45 -16.88 14.58
N TRP A 822 31.35 -17.00 13.62
CA TRP A 822 32.59 -17.75 13.73
C TRP A 822 33.75 -16.84 14.15
N TYR A 823 34.40 -17.21 15.26
CA TYR A 823 35.54 -16.51 15.83
C TYR A 823 36.76 -17.42 15.83
N TYR A 824 37.94 -16.88 15.57
CA TYR A 824 39.20 -17.59 15.78
C TYR A 824 39.60 -17.50 17.25
N LEU A 825 39.66 -18.67 17.91
CA LEU A 825 40.11 -18.78 19.28
C LEU A 825 41.56 -19.23 19.35
N VAL A 826 42.29 -18.68 20.31
CA VAL A 826 43.62 -19.12 20.75
C VAL A 826 43.52 -19.39 22.25
N ARG A 827 43.62 -20.67 22.64
CA ARG A 827 43.46 -21.14 24.02
C ARG A 827 42.16 -20.64 24.69
N GLY A 828 41.04 -20.81 24.00
CA GLY A 828 39.72 -20.39 24.42
C GLY A 828 39.42 -18.89 24.28
N GLN A 829 40.43 -18.02 24.19
CA GLN A 829 40.25 -16.58 24.03
C GLN A 829 40.04 -16.21 22.54
N VAL A 830 39.10 -15.31 22.24
CA VAL A 830 39.02 -14.64 20.94
C VAL A 830 40.28 -13.80 20.75
N THR A 831 40.93 -13.95 19.59
CA THR A 831 42.08 -13.12 19.19
C THR A 831 41.63 -11.88 18.41
N ASP A 832 42.54 -10.95 18.22
CA ASP A 832 42.50 -9.75 17.37
C ASP A 832 43.18 -9.94 16.00
N LYS A 833 43.66 -11.15 15.69
CA LYS A 833 44.48 -11.40 14.50
C LYS A 833 43.68 -11.52 13.21
N THR A 834 44.13 -10.79 12.20
CA THR A 834 43.87 -11.06 10.79
C THR A 834 44.87 -12.10 10.28
N THR A 835 44.42 -13.27 9.81
CA THR A 835 45.26 -14.44 9.48
C THR A 835 44.52 -15.49 8.65
N LEU A 836 45.23 -16.48 8.10
CA LEU A 836 44.62 -17.74 7.69
C LEU A 836 44.50 -18.72 8.88
N VAL A 837 43.45 -19.54 8.89
CA VAL A 837 43.18 -20.59 9.91
C VAL A 837 42.72 -21.87 9.22
N LEU A 838 43.33 -23.01 9.56
CA LEU A 838 42.90 -24.33 9.10
C LEU A 838 41.73 -24.84 9.96
N TYR A 839 40.61 -25.20 9.34
CA TYR A 839 39.44 -25.80 9.98
C TYR A 839 38.79 -26.84 9.06
N ASP A 840 38.45 -28.01 9.61
CA ASP A 840 37.82 -29.14 8.88
C ASP A 840 38.47 -29.47 7.51
N GLY A 841 39.81 -29.42 7.44
CA GLY A 841 40.59 -29.69 6.23
C GLY A 841 40.68 -28.54 5.22
N ALA A 842 39.96 -27.44 5.41
CA ALA A 842 40.02 -26.24 4.57
C ALA A 842 40.68 -25.06 5.30
N TRP A 843 41.40 -24.22 4.56
CA TRP A 843 41.91 -22.95 5.07
C TRP A 843 40.82 -21.87 4.94
N PHE A 844 40.71 -21.01 5.94
CA PHE A 844 39.77 -19.90 6.01
C PHE A 844 40.48 -18.60 6.34
N TYR A 845 40.03 -17.49 5.77
CA TYR A 845 40.51 -16.15 6.07
C TYR A 845 39.73 -15.55 7.24
N VAL A 846 40.47 -15.04 8.21
CA VAL A 846 39.98 -14.42 9.43
C VAL A 846 40.46 -12.97 9.44
N ILE A 847 39.56 -12.04 9.71
CA ILE A 847 39.86 -10.61 9.91
C ILE A 847 39.50 -10.27 11.35
N ASP A 848 40.43 -9.67 12.09
CA ASP A 848 40.31 -9.23 13.48
C ASP A 848 39.65 -10.29 14.39
N GLY A 849 40.11 -11.54 14.25
CA GLY A 849 39.61 -12.70 14.99
C GLY A 849 38.24 -13.23 14.59
N ARG A 850 37.63 -12.74 13.49
CA ARG A 850 36.33 -13.20 12.98
C ARG A 850 36.48 -13.82 11.59
N LEU A 851 35.73 -14.88 11.31
CA LEU A 851 35.69 -15.46 9.96
C LEU A 851 35.18 -14.40 8.96
N ALA A 852 35.95 -14.17 7.90
CA ALA A 852 35.58 -13.23 6.85
C ALA A 852 34.61 -13.88 5.84
N SER A 853 33.44 -14.31 6.31
CA SER A 853 32.43 -15.11 5.59
C SER A 853 32.05 -14.58 4.20
N ASP A 854 32.08 -13.26 4.03
CA ASP A 854 31.65 -12.58 2.82
C ASP A 854 32.83 -12.15 1.93
N PHE A 855 34.07 -12.27 2.44
CA PHE A 855 35.28 -11.86 1.71
C PHE A 855 35.54 -12.79 0.53
N THR A 856 35.69 -12.19 -0.65
CA THR A 856 36.10 -12.86 -1.89
C THR A 856 37.15 -11.98 -2.58
N GLY A 857 38.30 -12.54 -2.92
CA GLY A 857 39.47 -11.80 -3.43
C GLY A 857 40.76 -12.60 -3.28
N THR A 858 41.90 -11.91 -3.17
CA THR A 858 43.22 -12.53 -2.99
C THR A 858 43.88 -11.96 -1.73
N VAL A 859 44.50 -12.81 -0.92
CA VAL A 859 45.23 -12.42 0.31
C VAL A 859 46.71 -12.81 0.20
N ASN A 860 47.59 -11.99 0.79
CA ASN A 860 48.99 -12.37 1.00
C ASN A 860 49.10 -13.06 2.37
N TYR A 861 49.72 -14.24 2.43
CA TYR A 861 50.04 -14.95 3.66
C TYR A 861 51.40 -15.62 3.53
N ASP A 862 52.30 -15.41 4.50
CA ASP A 862 53.67 -15.93 4.53
C ASP A 862 54.45 -15.78 3.20
N GLY A 863 54.33 -14.59 2.57
CA GLY A 863 54.98 -14.26 1.30
C GLY A 863 54.31 -14.82 0.03
N ALA A 864 53.34 -15.71 0.15
CA ALA A 864 52.57 -16.26 -0.98
C ALA A 864 51.18 -15.59 -1.10
N LYS A 865 50.63 -15.55 -2.32
CA LYS A 865 49.25 -15.13 -2.57
C LYS A 865 48.32 -16.33 -2.58
N PHE A 866 47.13 -16.18 -2.01
CA PHE A 866 46.09 -17.20 -2.02
C PHE A 866 44.75 -16.58 -2.41
N ASN A 867 43.96 -17.28 -3.22
CA ASN A 867 42.61 -16.83 -3.54
C ASN A 867 41.65 -17.22 -2.41
N VAL A 868 40.64 -16.39 -2.16
CA VAL A 868 39.61 -16.58 -1.14
C VAL A 868 38.24 -16.36 -1.77
N VAL A 869 37.28 -17.23 -1.48
CA VAL A 869 35.89 -17.10 -1.91
C VAL A 869 34.99 -17.39 -0.72
N LYS A 870 34.16 -16.41 -0.34
CA LYS A 870 33.29 -16.45 0.85
C LYS A 870 34.02 -16.94 2.11
N GLY A 871 35.18 -16.33 2.38
CA GLY A 871 36.04 -16.66 3.52
C GLY A 871 36.85 -17.96 3.42
N GLN A 872 36.54 -18.89 2.51
CA GLN A 872 37.34 -20.10 2.29
C GLN A 872 38.49 -19.84 1.30
N VAL A 873 39.68 -20.37 1.58
CA VAL A 873 40.91 -20.18 0.80
C VAL A 873 41.12 -21.33 -0.19
N TYR A 874 41.52 -21.00 -1.42
CA TYR A 874 41.65 -21.91 -2.55
C TYR A 874 42.98 -21.74 -3.29
N GLY A 875 43.98 -22.54 -2.90
CA GLY A 875 45.26 -22.65 -3.60
C GLY A 875 46.13 -21.39 -3.58
N GLN A 876 47.35 -21.51 -4.11
CA GLN A 876 48.19 -20.35 -4.41
C GLN A 876 47.64 -19.65 -5.67
N ALA A 877 47.63 -18.32 -5.66
CA ALA A 877 47.08 -17.46 -6.71
C ALA A 877 48.12 -16.99 -7.72
#